data_AF-A0A210PU61-F1
#
_entry.id   AF-A0A210PU61-F1
#
_cell.length_a   1.000
_cell.length_b   1.000
_cell.length_c   1.000
_cell.angle_alpha   90.00
_cell.angle_beta   90.00
_cell.angle_gamma   90.00
#
_symmetry.space_group_name_H-M   'P 1'
#
loop_
_entity.id
_entity.type
_entity.pdbx_description
1 polymer ?
#
loop_
_entity_poly.entity_id
_entity_poly.type
_entity_poly.pdbx_seq_one_letter_code
_entity_poly.pdbx_strand_id
1 'polypeptide(L)'
;MADLKSPSAAPSKPTEVPEVSKETLQQWEAEANDDKDDSQVKLGGYLLKLADSDVDREENSQKAIHWLVQASKQGNDDATKQLGKCLKTKTGITSENREDVQWCVDTSNFEKKVRSASRGLFNTLSGTHQKVMSLEEYITAVKKVSGGDVLEEKLLIAAGKKIGDNISETEFAKVLSKKIQGKITLTSSEKDSQSAEYKSAGIITKVIKHPKATAMVLFDEGLEWVSDEGLKFGMSLIPTNQLYLLGVFFLYSFISTKLLFLVVPLIVFYIAIAIMVISTLQMFYKSKKLRDATAMANVLKNYDVGVNVDDTKSQYTWNSLTPYLIYFGALPFLIVSFSLANKLFIPCSELMILSGALSAVCFSALSDSHDLITLMALGCNFLASLPTFFHAFPDIPVITPILHLVTGSFFSIELGYGFSLNFGIPSLSHIVIGIFFIVMAMQKSFSGVYRVLVPHLICYFWWNFMTSLFPFTSWTGLARASIGYLFLPLLFPFILLAVIGGFLYCLYYLFRTELFGKVIITLLMLAVPVLLTQTKALFGKKTDKQYKSVKTIVMVVFGVLAFIPLAFIRLPSFKVKGKLNLSWEDYSSICVNRLANNTAPSQMQCSHFIGQKVVWEGTFVGAKVTKIENSVAPLLSSLPGFIADQLRCIYGEDFGDCDSDEITENEKHVCQLMKAAGRDCHLKKHDTFSFSANVEMPDSVMLSLDVGDAFKAVIAALEEGDKVKVTATLHDGLGTKSLHMKLKNINCVSRELPVMELIDEEDDDEIIEKAMNEAVTVAFNFFWYPLVEYAP
;
A
#
# COMPACT_ATOMS: atom_id res chain seq x y z
N MET A 1 -1.25 -15.37 -64.22
CA MET A 1 -2.34 -15.85 -65.11
C MET A 1 -3.64 -15.74 -64.33
N ALA A 2 -4.33 -14.61 -64.48
CA ALA A 2 -5.73 -14.32 -64.14
C ALA A 2 -5.87 -12.79 -64.13
N ASP A 3 -6.16 -12.25 -65.32
CA ASP A 3 -6.55 -10.85 -65.53
C ASP A 3 -7.84 -10.53 -64.79
N LEU A 4 -7.83 -9.51 -63.92
CA LEU A 4 -9.05 -8.87 -63.42
C LEU A 4 -8.98 -7.38 -63.77
N LYS A 5 -9.63 -7.07 -64.90
CA LYS A 5 -9.91 -5.76 -65.46
C LYS A 5 -10.39 -4.77 -64.39
N SER A 6 -9.77 -3.59 -64.39
CA SER A 6 -10.33 -2.36 -63.84
C SER A 6 -11.72 -2.09 -64.44
N PRO A 7 -12.76 -1.78 -63.64
CA PRO A 7 -13.99 -1.23 -64.19
C PRO A 7 -13.73 0.23 -64.57
N SER A 8 -13.71 0.49 -65.88
CA SER A 8 -13.86 1.81 -66.47
C SER A 8 -15.18 2.42 -65.95
N ALA A 9 -15.09 3.47 -65.15
CA ALA A 9 -16.25 4.25 -64.71
C ALA A 9 -16.96 4.82 -65.94
N ALA A 10 -18.21 4.42 -66.15
CA ALA A 10 -19.12 5.07 -67.09
C ALA A 10 -19.34 6.54 -66.68
N PRO A 11 -19.56 7.47 -67.63
CA PRO A 11 -19.95 8.83 -67.28
C PRO A 11 -21.28 8.77 -66.51
N SER A 12 -21.25 9.19 -65.25
CA SER A 12 -22.45 9.35 -64.44
C SER A 12 -23.39 10.35 -65.14
N LYS A 13 -24.64 9.94 -65.38
CA LYS A 13 -25.74 10.84 -65.76
C LYS A 13 -25.70 12.11 -64.88
N PRO A 14 -26.02 13.30 -65.42
CA PRO A 14 -26.17 14.49 -64.60
C PRO A 14 -27.24 14.20 -63.55
N THR A 15 -26.84 14.28 -62.28
CA THR A 15 -27.74 14.19 -61.14
C THR A 15 -28.73 15.35 -61.29
N GLU A 16 -30.00 15.05 -61.57
CA GLU A 16 -31.07 16.06 -61.54
C GLU A 16 -31.01 16.77 -60.18
N VAL A 17 -30.67 18.05 -60.20
CA VAL A 17 -30.71 18.90 -59.01
C VAL A 17 -32.18 18.95 -58.58
N PRO A 18 -32.54 18.52 -57.37
CA PRO A 18 -33.92 18.64 -56.92
C PRO A 18 -34.31 20.12 -56.92
N GLU A 19 -35.34 20.44 -57.70
CA GLU A 19 -35.86 21.80 -57.84
C GLU A 19 -36.58 22.19 -56.54
N VAL A 20 -35.82 22.75 -55.59
CA VAL A 20 -36.36 23.32 -54.36
C VAL A 20 -37.02 24.65 -54.71
N SER A 21 -38.25 24.88 -54.26
CA SER A 21 -38.95 26.14 -54.56
C SER A 21 -38.18 27.33 -53.95
N LYS A 22 -38.20 28.47 -54.64
CA LYS A 22 -37.55 29.72 -54.15
C LYS A 22 -38.04 30.10 -52.76
N GLU A 23 -39.31 29.84 -52.45
CA GLU A 23 -39.90 30.09 -51.14
C GLU A 23 -39.28 29.20 -50.06
N THR A 24 -39.06 27.91 -50.33
CA THR A 24 -38.41 26.99 -49.37
C THR A 24 -36.92 27.32 -49.16
N LEU A 25 -36.22 27.78 -50.21
CA LEU A 25 -34.84 28.25 -50.11
C LEU A 25 -34.73 29.52 -49.25
N GLN A 26 -35.61 30.50 -49.48
CA GLN A 26 -35.68 31.72 -48.66
C GLN A 26 -36.03 31.40 -47.21
N GLN A 27 -36.90 30.41 -46.99
CA GLN A 27 -37.21 29.92 -45.64
C GLN A 27 -35.98 29.29 -44.98
N TRP A 28 -35.25 28.40 -45.68
CA TRP A 28 -34.03 27.80 -45.12
C TRP A 28 -32.95 28.83 -44.86
N GLU A 29 -32.77 29.83 -45.72
CA GLU A 29 -31.82 30.92 -45.51
C GLU A 29 -32.21 31.78 -44.29
N ALA A 30 -33.49 32.15 -44.16
CA ALA A 30 -33.98 32.89 -43.00
C ALA A 30 -33.79 32.10 -41.70
N GLU A 31 -34.13 30.80 -41.72
CA GLU A 31 -33.98 29.91 -40.57
C GLU A 31 -32.51 29.60 -40.24
N ALA A 32 -31.64 29.46 -41.26
CA ALA A 32 -30.22 29.25 -41.07
C ALA A 32 -29.52 30.48 -40.49
N ASN A 33 -29.98 31.69 -40.87
CA ASN A 33 -29.56 32.96 -40.28
C ASN A 33 -30.09 33.15 -38.84
N ASP A 34 -31.19 32.49 -38.48
CA ASP A 34 -31.74 32.41 -37.12
C ASP A 34 -31.11 31.26 -36.30
N ASP A 35 -29.89 30.84 -36.68
CA ASP A 35 -29.08 29.78 -36.07
C ASP A 35 -29.73 28.39 -35.96
N LYS A 36 -30.77 28.08 -36.76
CA LYS A 36 -31.38 26.74 -36.76
C LYS A 36 -30.50 25.73 -37.50
N ASP A 37 -29.89 24.82 -36.74
CA ASP A 37 -28.97 23.81 -37.25
C ASP A 37 -29.57 22.92 -38.35
N ASP A 38 -30.82 22.49 -38.22
CA ASP A 38 -31.54 21.69 -39.23
C ASP A 38 -31.60 22.41 -40.59
N SER A 39 -31.83 23.72 -40.59
CA SER A 39 -31.93 24.52 -41.81
C SER A 39 -30.55 24.86 -42.36
N GLN A 40 -29.54 25.04 -41.50
CA GLN A 40 -28.13 25.14 -41.89
C GLN A 40 -27.64 23.85 -42.58
N VAL A 41 -28.04 22.66 -42.10
CA VAL A 41 -27.72 21.37 -42.74
C VAL A 41 -28.41 21.20 -44.08
N LYS A 42 -29.70 21.52 -44.17
CA LYS A 42 -30.47 21.44 -45.42
C LYS A 42 -29.89 22.37 -46.49
N LEU A 43 -29.59 23.61 -46.10
CA LEU A 43 -28.99 24.61 -46.97
C LEU A 43 -27.56 24.20 -47.40
N GLY A 44 -26.72 23.78 -46.46
CA GLY A 44 -25.37 23.29 -46.74
C GLY A 44 -25.37 22.07 -47.67
N GLY A 45 -26.25 21.10 -47.42
CA GLY A 45 -26.40 19.91 -48.27
C GLY A 45 -26.94 20.21 -49.67
N TYR A 46 -27.83 21.21 -49.81
CA TYR A 46 -28.29 21.70 -51.11
C TYR A 46 -27.15 22.37 -51.90
N LEU A 47 -26.37 23.23 -51.24
CA LEU A 47 -25.21 23.89 -51.85
C LEU A 47 -24.12 22.90 -52.28
N LEU A 48 -23.89 21.82 -51.51
CA LEU A 48 -23.00 20.73 -51.93
C LEU A 48 -23.50 20.04 -53.21
N LYS A 49 -24.81 19.82 -53.35
CA LYS A 49 -25.39 19.22 -54.56
C LYS A 49 -25.26 20.14 -55.77
N LEU A 50 -25.43 21.45 -55.60
CA LEU A 50 -25.19 22.43 -56.66
C LEU A 50 -23.72 22.42 -57.12
N ALA A 51 -22.79 22.34 -56.16
CA ALA A 51 -21.37 22.24 -56.46
C ALA A 51 -21.00 20.92 -57.16
N ASP A 52 -21.62 19.80 -56.79
CA ASP A 52 -21.45 18.49 -57.45
C ASP A 52 -21.97 18.51 -58.90
N SER A 53 -22.93 19.39 -59.23
CA SER A 53 -23.45 19.63 -60.57
C SER A 53 -22.70 20.72 -61.36
N ASP A 54 -21.52 21.15 -60.87
CA ASP A 54 -20.63 22.15 -61.49
C ASP A 54 -21.22 23.57 -61.62
N VAL A 55 -22.31 23.89 -60.91
CA VAL A 55 -22.89 25.23 -60.83
C VAL A 55 -22.18 26.03 -59.75
N ASP A 56 -21.47 27.10 -60.13
CA ASP A 56 -20.69 27.98 -59.24
C ASP A 56 -19.90 27.20 -58.19
N ARG A 57 -19.21 26.14 -58.65
CA ARG A 57 -18.70 25.05 -57.83
C ARG A 57 -17.86 25.51 -56.65
N GLU A 58 -16.94 26.45 -56.87
CA GLU A 58 -16.04 26.93 -55.79
C GLU A 58 -16.81 27.75 -54.74
N GLU A 59 -17.68 28.66 -55.17
CA GLU A 59 -18.47 29.52 -54.29
C GLU A 59 -19.50 28.70 -53.48
N ASN A 60 -20.23 27.81 -54.15
CA ASN A 60 -21.22 26.95 -53.51
C ASN A 60 -20.57 25.95 -52.56
N SER A 61 -19.40 25.40 -52.91
CA SER A 61 -18.65 24.52 -52.00
C SER A 61 -18.20 25.27 -50.75
N GLN A 62 -17.70 26.50 -50.86
CA GLN A 62 -17.27 27.29 -49.70
C GLN A 62 -18.45 27.68 -48.80
N LYS A 63 -19.56 28.14 -49.37
CA LYS A 63 -20.79 28.47 -48.62
C LYS A 63 -21.38 27.22 -47.95
N ALA A 64 -21.34 26.08 -48.63
CA ALA A 64 -21.77 24.81 -48.04
C ALA A 64 -20.94 24.45 -46.81
N ILE A 65 -19.61 24.53 -46.91
CA ILE A 65 -18.72 24.27 -45.77
C ILE A 65 -18.99 25.26 -44.63
N HIS A 66 -19.21 26.54 -44.91
CA HIS A 66 -19.56 27.53 -43.90
C HIS A 66 -20.81 27.11 -43.10
N TRP A 67 -21.93 26.81 -43.77
CA TRP A 67 -23.17 26.41 -43.10
C TRP A 67 -23.06 25.08 -42.36
N LEU A 68 -22.39 24.09 -42.96
CA LEU A 68 -22.16 22.79 -42.33
C LEU A 68 -21.25 22.90 -41.10
N VAL A 69 -20.26 23.80 -41.11
CA VAL A 69 -19.40 24.08 -39.94
C VAL A 69 -20.22 24.70 -38.81
N GLN A 70 -21.12 25.65 -39.10
CA GLN A 70 -21.99 26.23 -38.07
C GLN A 70 -22.89 25.16 -37.44
N ALA A 71 -23.60 24.38 -38.26
CA ALA A 71 -24.46 23.30 -37.77
C ALA A 71 -23.67 22.22 -37.01
N SER A 72 -22.46 21.87 -37.47
CA SER A 72 -21.61 20.92 -36.76
C SER A 72 -21.14 21.48 -35.42
N LYS A 73 -20.80 22.78 -35.33
CA LYS A 73 -20.42 23.46 -34.07
C LYS A 73 -21.54 23.45 -33.02
N GLN A 74 -22.80 23.37 -33.44
CA GLN A 74 -23.98 23.18 -32.57
C GLN A 74 -24.17 21.71 -32.12
N GLY A 75 -23.42 20.77 -32.71
CA GLY A 75 -23.49 19.35 -32.39
C GLY A 75 -24.43 18.55 -33.28
N ASN A 76 -24.72 19.03 -34.51
CA ASN A 76 -25.50 18.30 -35.48
C ASN A 76 -24.68 17.16 -36.13
N ASP A 77 -25.15 15.93 -35.96
CA ASP A 77 -24.48 14.72 -36.43
C ASP A 77 -24.44 14.62 -37.95
N ASP A 78 -25.49 15.06 -38.64
CA ASP A 78 -25.59 14.99 -40.10
C ASP A 78 -24.62 15.98 -40.75
N ALA A 79 -24.56 17.21 -40.23
CA ALA A 79 -23.56 18.21 -40.62
C ALA A 79 -22.14 17.65 -40.52
N THR A 80 -21.84 17.00 -39.39
CA THR A 80 -20.52 16.40 -39.11
C THR A 80 -20.19 15.27 -40.10
N LYS A 81 -21.16 14.43 -40.46
CA LYS A 81 -20.98 13.38 -41.47
C LYS A 81 -20.73 13.97 -42.86
N GLN A 82 -21.48 15.01 -43.24
CA GLN A 82 -21.29 15.69 -44.52
C GLN A 82 -19.93 16.38 -44.61
N LEU A 83 -19.47 17.05 -43.53
CA LEU A 83 -18.12 17.60 -43.44
C LEU A 83 -17.03 16.51 -43.54
N GLY A 84 -17.23 15.37 -42.88
CA GLY A 84 -16.32 14.23 -42.98
C GLY A 84 -16.21 13.67 -44.41
N LYS A 85 -17.30 13.70 -45.18
CA LYS A 85 -17.28 13.37 -46.62
C LYS A 85 -16.48 14.43 -47.40
N CYS A 86 -16.77 15.71 -47.18
CA CYS A 86 -16.07 16.82 -47.85
C CYS A 86 -14.56 16.83 -47.58
N LEU A 87 -14.14 16.49 -46.35
CA LEU A 87 -12.73 16.37 -45.98
C LEU A 87 -12.02 15.24 -46.74
N LYS A 88 -12.70 14.10 -46.95
CA LYS A 88 -12.17 12.97 -47.73
C LYS A 88 -12.08 13.28 -49.22
N THR A 89 -13.09 13.94 -49.78
CA THR A 89 -13.15 14.30 -51.21
C THR A 89 -12.43 15.61 -51.54
N LYS A 90 -11.98 16.35 -50.51
CA LYS A 90 -11.42 17.71 -50.61
C LYS A 90 -12.37 18.73 -51.26
N THR A 91 -13.68 18.49 -51.18
CA THR A 91 -14.70 19.39 -51.74
C THR A 91 -14.86 20.62 -50.83
N GLY A 92 -14.63 21.83 -51.36
CA GLY A 92 -14.82 23.08 -50.61
C GLY A 92 -13.82 23.35 -49.48
N ILE A 93 -12.80 22.50 -49.32
CA ILE A 93 -11.80 22.65 -48.26
C ILE A 93 -10.70 23.61 -48.72
N THR A 94 -10.60 24.75 -48.04
CA THR A 94 -9.55 25.75 -48.23
C THR A 94 -8.56 25.72 -47.08
N SER A 95 -7.41 26.37 -47.23
CA SER A 95 -6.42 26.51 -46.15
C SER A 95 -7.02 27.19 -44.91
N GLU A 96 -7.96 28.10 -45.09
CA GLU A 96 -8.63 28.87 -44.03
C GLU A 96 -9.69 28.06 -43.26
N ASN A 97 -10.49 27.23 -43.94
CA ASN A 97 -11.56 26.46 -43.28
C ASN A 97 -11.14 25.06 -42.81
N ARG A 98 -9.96 24.59 -43.23
CA ARG A 98 -9.50 23.22 -42.97
C ARG A 98 -9.41 22.88 -41.49
N GLU A 99 -8.90 23.79 -40.67
CA GLU A 99 -8.77 23.56 -39.22
C GLU A 99 -10.13 23.43 -38.54
N ASP A 100 -11.09 24.28 -38.94
CA ASP A 100 -12.46 24.25 -38.43
C ASP A 100 -13.19 22.96 -38.83
N VAL A 101 -13.05 22.52 -40.09
CA VAL A 101 -13.63 21.26 -40.56
C VAL A 101 -13.00 20.07 -39.85
N GLN A 102 -11.68 20.06 -39.69
CA GLN A 102 -10.95 19.00 -38.98
C GLN A 102 -11.40 18.95 -37.52
N TRP A 103 -11.49 20.10 -36.85
CA TRP A 103 -12.00 20.19 -35.48
C TRP A 103 -13.43 19.65 -35.37
N CYS A 104 -14.32 20.00 -36.31
CA CYS A 104 -15.68 19.48 -36.35
C CYS A 104 -15.72 17.95 -36.52
N VAL A 105 -14.83 17.36 -37.30
CA VAL A 105 -14.80 15.90 -37.51
C VAL A 105 -14.18 15.16 -36.31
N ASP A 106 -13.12 15.70 -35.71
CA ASP A 106 -12.37 15.04 -34.64
C ASP A 106 -13.00 15.22 -33.25
N THR A 107 -13.84 16.25 -33.09
CA THR A 107 -14.48 16.56 -31.81
C THR A 107 -15.77 15.78 -31.62
N SER A 108 -16.00 15.24 -30.41
CA SER A 108 -17.24 14.51 -30.11
C SER A 108 -18.47 15.44 -30.11
N ASN A 109 -19.64 14.92 -30.49
CA ASN A 109 -20.86 15.74 -30.50
C ASN A 109 -21.23 16.23 -29.10
N PHE A 110 -20.94 15.44 -28.05
CA PHE A 110 -21.05 15.91 -26.66
C PHE A 110 -20.22 17.18 -26.41
N GLU A 111 -18.95 17.20 -26.84
CA GLU A 111 -18.07 18.37 -26.68
C GLU A 111 -18.60 19.59 -27.43
N LYS A 112 -19.12 19.41 -28.65
CA LYS A 112 -19.67 20.49 -29.46
C LYS A 112 -20.91 21.10 -28.80
N LYS A 113 -21.85 20.27 -28.34
CA LYS A 113 -23.06 20.72 -27.63
C LYS A 113 -22.72 21.45 -26.33
N VAL A 114 -21.76 20.96 -25.55
CA VAL A 114 -21.29 21.67 -24.34
C VAL A 114 -20.67 23.02 -24.69
N ARG A 115 -19.86 23.10 -25.75
CA ARG A 115 -19.30 24.38 -26.20
C ARG A 115 -20.38 25.33 -26.73
N SER A 116 -21.36 24.83 -27.48
CA SER A 116 -22.53 25.58 -27.96
C SER A 116 -23.28 26.21 -26.78
N ALA A 117 -23.68 25.40 -25.80
CA ALA A 117 -24.35 25.86 -24.58
C ALA A 117 -23.52 26.89 -23.79
N SER A 118 -22.20 26.68 -23.72
CA SER A 118 -21.30 27.62 -23.03
C SER A 118 -21.23 28.98 -23.72
N ARG A 119 -21.33 29.03 -25.06
CA ARG A 119 -21.43 30.28 -25.83
C ARG A 119 -22.77 30.98 -25.56
N GLY A 120 -23.87 30.22 -25.54
CA GLY A 120 -25.19 30.74 -25.17
C GLY A 120 -25.21 31.39 -23.78
N LEU A 121 -24.60 30.73 -22.80
CA LEU A 121 -24.40 31.29 -21.45
C LEU A 121 -23.55 32.57 -21.48
N PHE A 122 -22.42 32.57 -22.21
CA PHE A 122 -21.55 33.74 -22.32
C PHE A 122 -22.24 34.95 -22.97
N ASN A 123 -23.05 34.72 -24.00
CA ASN A 123 -23.84 35.76 -24.66
C ASN A 123 -24.89 36.35 -23.72
N THR A 124 -25.48 35.52 -22.84
CA THR A 124 -26.41 35.97 -21.81
C THR A 124 -25.70 36.81 -20.74
N LEU A 125 -24.48 36.44 -20.36
CA LEU A 125 -23.66 37.17 -19.37
C LEU A 125 -23.17 38.52 -19.90
N SER A 126 -22.78 38.60 -21.18
CA SER A 126 -22.22 39.82 -21.78
C SER A 126 -23.26 40.90 -22.05
N GLY A 127 -24.55 40.56 -22.19
CA GLY A 127 -25.67 41.50 -22.36
C GLY A 127 -25.66 42.33 -23.66
N THR A 128 -24.51 42.41 -24.31
CA THR A 128 -24.18 42.94 -25.64
C THR A 128 -23.29 41.89 -26.31
N HIS A 129 -23.33 41.73 -27.64
CA HIS A 129 -22.48 40.77 -28.38
C HIS A 129 -20.97 41.13 -28.36
N GLN A 130 -20.42 41.52 -27.21
CA GLN A 130 -19.00 41.68 -26.97
C GLN A 130 -18.34 40.31 -26.92
N LYS A 131 -17.38 40.10 -27.81
CA LYS A 131 -16.60 38.85 -27.89
C LYS A 131 -15.64 38.64 -26.71
N VAL A 132 -15.38 39.69 -25.92
CA VAL A 132 -14.44 39.70 -24.79
C VAL A 132 -15.02 40.55 -23.65
N MET A 133 -14.91 40.06 -22.41
CA MET A 133 -15.26 40.78 -21.18
C MET A 133 -14.07 40.86 -20.24
N SER A 134 -13.99 41.92 -19.42
CA SER A 134 -13.04 41.95 -18.31
C SER A 134 -13.48 41.03 -17.16
N LEU A 135 -12.53 40.59 -16.33
CA LEU A 135 -12.82 39.73 -15.16
C LEU A 135 -13.83 40.38 -14.19
N GLU A 136 -13.79 41.69 -13.99
CA GLU A 136 -14.70 42.41 -13.09
C GLU A 136 -16.13 42.47 -13.62
N GLU A 137 -16.29 42.78 -14.92
CA GLU A 137 -17.58 42.76 -15.61
C GLU A 137 -18.16 41.34 -15.60
N TYR A 138 -17.34 40.33 -15.86
CA TYR A 138 -17.75 38.93 -15.83
C TYR A 138 -18.24 38.49 -14.44
N ILE A 139 -17.49 38.79 -13.37
CA ILE A 139 -17.89 38.43 -11.99
C ILE A 139 -19.22 39.11 -11.63
N THR A 140 -19.42 40.36 -12.06
CA THR A 140 -20.66 41.10 -11.81
C THR A 140 -21.85 40.51 -12.58
N ALA A 141 -21.64 40.12 -13.84
CA ALA A 141 -22.66 39.46 -14.65
C ALA A 141 -23.05 38.09 -14.10
N VAL A 142 -22.07 37.27 -13.68
CA VAL A 142 -22.31 35.94 -13.08
C VAL A 142 -23.19 36.06 -11.82
N LYS A 143 -22.89 37.02 -10.94
CA LYS A 143 -23.69 37.26 -9.73
C LYS A 143 -25.15 37.59 -10.02
N LYS A 144 -25.42 38.25 -11.16
CA LYS A 144 -26.77 38.61 -11.59
C LYS A 144 -27.52 37.40 -12.17
N VAL A 145 -26.83 36.56 -12.95
CA VAL A 145 -27.43 35.41 -13.65
C VAL A 145 -27.67 34.22 -12.71
N SER A 146 -26.77 33.94 -11.77
CA SER A 146 -26.88 32.76 -10.90
C SER A 146 -28.01 32.84 -9.86
N GLY A 147 -28.74 33.96 -9.76
CA GLY A 147 -29.99 34.06 -8.99
C GLY A 147 -29.88 33.72 -7.48
N GLY A 148 -28.67 33.67 -6.93
CA GLY A 148 -28.40 33.26 -5.54
C GLY A 148 -27.95 31.81 -5.35
N ASP A 149 -27.79 30.99 -6.40
CA ASP A 149 -27.14 29.68 -6.27
C ASP A 149 -25.62 29.86 -6.05
N VAL A 150 -25.22 29.70 -4.80
CA VAL A 150 -23.85 29.87 -4.31
C VAL A 150 -22.88 28.91 -5.00
N LEU A 151 -23.32 27.71 -5.40
CA LEU A 151 -22.46 26.72 -6.04
C LEU A 151 -22.21 27.09 -7.51
N GLU A 152 -23.26 27.46 -8.23
CA GLU A 152 -23.16 27.92 -9.62
C GLU A 152 -22.26 29.15 -9.73
N GLU A 153 -22.50 30.17 -8.90
CA GLU A 153 -21.72 31.41 -8.88
C GLU A 153 -20.23 31.10 -8.68
N LYS A 154 -19.89 30.28 -7.68
CA LYS A 154 -18.49 29.89 -7.39
C LYS A 154 -17.85 29.16 -8.57
N LEU A 155 -18.57 28.24 -9.21
CA LEU A 155 -18.02 27.42 -10.29
C LEU A 155 -17.77 28.23 -11.57
N LEU A 156 -18.60 29.23 -11.86
CA LEU A 156 -18.47 30.15 -12.98
C LEU A 156 -17.36 31.18 -12.72
N ILE A 157 -17.34 31.82 -11.54
CA ILE A 157 -16.25 32.74 -11.15
C ILE A 157 -14.88 32.04 -11.23
N ALA A 158 -14.80 30.79 -10.76
CA ALA A 158 -13.57 30.01 -10.82
C ALA A 158 -13.13 29.69 -12.26
N ALA A 159 -14.09 29.46 -13.17
CA ALA A 159 -13.79 29.30 -14.59
C ALA A 159 -13.26 30.60 -15.22
N GLY A 160 -13.85 31.75 -14.87
CA GLY A 160 -13.37 33.06 -15.31
C GLY A 160 -11.95 33.37 -14.81
N LYS A 161 -11.68 33.16 -13.52
CA LYS A 161 -10.35 33.35 -12.92
C LYS A 161 -9.27 32.49 -13.56
N LYS A 162 -9.61 31.28 -14.01
CA LYS A 162 -8.67 30.39 -14.71
C LYS A 162 -8.25 30.94 -16.08
N ILE A 163 -9.13 31.69 -16.74
CA ILE A 163 -8.88 32.26 -18.07
C ILE A 163 -7.96 33.49 -17.96
N GLY A 164 -8.19 34.34 -16.95
CA GLY A 164 -7.40 35.54 -16.69
C GLY A 164 -8.24 36.81 -16.83
N ASP A 165 -7.57 37.94 -17.05
CA ASP A 165 -8.19 39.27 -16.99
C ASP A 165 -9.16 39.55 -18.15
N ASN A 166 -8.91 38.96 -19.33
CA ASN A 166 -9.72 39.12 -20.53
C ASN A 166 -10.34 37.78 -20.92
N ILE A 167 -11.65 37.64 -20.72
CA ILE A 167 -12.40 36.41 -20.95
C ILE A 167 -13.05 36.49 -22.32
N SER A 168 -12.55 35.69 -23.27
CA SER A 168 -13.18 35.53 -24.59
C SER A 168 -14.20 34.40 -24.60
N GLU A 169 -15.23 34.53 -25.44
CA GLU A 169 -16.28 33.51 -25.63
C GLU A 169 -15.68 32.11 -25.95
N THR A 170 -14.66 32.07 -26.82
CA THR A 170 -14.03 30.82 -27.25
C THR A 170 -13.22 30.15 -26.15
N GLU A 171 -12.46 30.93 -25.36
CA GLU A 171 -11.69 30.37 -24.25
C GLU A 171 -12.61 29.97 -23.09
N PHE A 172 -13.67 30.74 -22.84
CA PHE A 172 -14.71 30.37 -21.89
C PHE A 172 -15.35 29.02 -22.23
N ALA A 173 -15.85 28.86 -23.46
CA ALA A 173 -16.46 27.62 -23.91
C ALA A 173 -15.49 26.42 -23.84
N LYS A 174 -14.21 26.64 -24.15
CA LYS A 174 -13.16 25.62 -24.08
C LYS A 174 -12.82 25.22 -22.65
N VAL A 175 -12.76 26.16 -21.71
CA VAL A 175 -12.52 25.88 -20.29
C VAL A 175 -13.68 25.11 -19.68
N LEU A 176 -14.93 25.54 -19.92
CA LEU A 176 -16.13 24.85 -19.43
C LEU A 176 -16.23 23.43 -20.01
N SER A 177 -16.01 23.30 -21.31
CA SER A 177 -16.00 22.00 -21.99
C SER A 177 -14.97 21.04 -21.41
N LYS A 178 -13.71 21.47 -21.27
CA LYS A 178 -12.66 20.64 -20.67
C LYS A 178 -12.94 20.30 -19.21
N LYS A 179 -13.57 21.20 -18.45
CA LYS A 179 -13.96 20.97 -17.06
C LYS A 179 -15.07 19.91 -16.96
N ILE A 180 -16.13 20.03 -17.76
CA ILE A 180 -17.24 19.08 -17.81
C ILE A 180 -16.75 17.68 -18.21
N GLN A 181 -15.77 17.60 -19.12
CA GLN A 181 -15.16 16.33 -19.53
C GLN A 181 -14.17 15.74 -18.51
N GLY A 182 -13.81 16.47 -17.45
CA GLY A 182 -12.78 16.06 -16.50
C GLY A 182 -11.35 16.13 -17.05
N LYS A 183 -11.11 16.82 -18.17
CA LYS A 183 -9.77 17.08 -18.72
C LYS A 183 -9.05 18.24 -18.03
N ILE A 184 -9.81 19.14 -17.40
CA ILE A 184 -9.29 20.24 -16.58
C ILE A 184 -9.99 20.22 -15.23
N THR A 185 -9.22 20.29 -14.16
CA THR A 185 -9.70 20.53 -12.79
C THR A 185 -9.54 22.00 -12.43
N LEU A 186 -10.54 22.56 -11.73
CA LEU A 186 -10.39 23.88 -11.12
C LEU A 186 -9.70 23.75 -9.76
N THR A 187 -8.62 24.49 -9.55
CA THR A 187 -7.82 24.42 -8.33
C THR A 187 -8.56 25.07 -7.17
N SER A 188 -8.16 24.73 -5.94
CA SER A 188 -8.75 25.33 -4.74
C SER A 188 -8.54 26.85 -4.73
N SER A 189 -7.38 27.31 -5.20
CA SER A 189 -7.05 28.73 -5.36
C SER A 189 -7.97 29.49 -6.33
N GLU A 190 -8.43 28.83 -7.42
CA GLU A 190 -9.36 29.39 -8.41
C GLU A 190 -10.77 29.51 -7.83
N LYS A 191 -11.18 28.57 -6.96
CA LYS A 191 -12.51 28.52 -6.33
C LYS A 191 -12.69 29.49 -5.17
N ASP A 192 -11.60 29.91 -4.54
CA ASP A 192 -11.68 30.67 -3.29
C ASP A 192 -12.12 32.14 -3.48
N SER A 193 -13.15 32.50 -2.72
CA SER A 193 -13.58 33.88 -2.41
C SER A 193 -13.24 34.25 -0.96
N GLN A 194 -12.14 33.71 -0.43
CA GLN A 194 -11.73 33.94 0.97
C GLN A 194 -11.35 35.40 1.23
N SER A 195 -11.60 35.86 2.46
CA SER A 195 -11.28 37.24 2.87
C SER A 195 -9.78 37.51 2.78
N ALA A 196 -9.41 38.74 2.42
CA ALA A 196 -8.02 39.18 2.38
C ALA A 196 -7.32 39.03 3.75
N GLU A 197 -8.09 39.09 4.84
CA GLU A 197 -7.64 38.87 6.22
C GLU A 197 -7.18 37.41 6.46
N TYR A 198 -7.90 36.41 5.93
CA TYR A 198 -7.47 35.02 6.04
C TYR A 198 -6.21 34.74 5.21
N LYS A 199 -6.13 35.26 3.98
CA LYS A 199 -4.95 35.03 3.11
C LYS A 199 -3.66 35.61 3.68
N SER A 200 -3.73 36.80 4.29
CA SER A 200 -2.59 37.53 4.85
C SER A 200 -2.13 37.06 6.24
N ALA A 201 -2.93 36.26 6.95
CA ALA A 201 -2.58 35.75 8.28
C ALA A 201 -1.49 34.65 8.25
N GLY A 202 -0.64 34.62 9.28
CA GLY A 202 0.37 33.55 9.48
C GLY A 202 -0.27 32.17 9.75
N ILE A 203 0.47 31.08 9.50
CA ILE A 203 -0.03 29.70 9.58
C ILE A 203 -0.70 29.40 10.94
N ILE A 204 -0.08 29.82 12.04
CA ILE A 204 -0.60 29.62 13.40
C ILE A 204 -1.87 30.46 13.62
N THR A 205 -1.89 31.70 13.14
CA THR A 205 -3.05 32.60 13.26
C THR A 205 -4.25 32.10 12.44
N LYS A 206 -4.00 31.52 11.26
CA LYS A 206 -5.02 30.84 10.44
C LYS A 206 -5.67 29.70 11.23
N VAL A 207 -4.85 28.80 11.78
CA VAL A 207 -5.30 27.62 12.56
C VAL A 207 -6.11 28.04 13.80
N ILE A 208 -5.69 29.09 14.51
CA ILE A 208 -6.33 29.50 15.77
C ILE A 208 -7.58 30.37 15.54
N LYS A 209 -7.54 31.40 14.68
CA LYS A 209 -8.69 32.30 14.45
C LYS A 209 -9.75 31.69 13.54
N HIS A 210 -9.33 30.84 12.59
CA HIS A 210 -10.23 30.27 11.59
C HIS A 210 -10.02 28.75 11.46
N PRO A 211 -10.24 27.97 12.54
CA PRO A 211 -9.94 26.54 12.56
C PRO A 211 -10.74 25.77 11.49
N LYS A 212 -12.02 26.11 11.32
CA LYS A 212 -12.89 25.46 10.32
C LYS A 212 -12.47 25.78 8.88
N ALA A 213 -12.16 27.03 8.58
CA ALA A 213 -11.70 27.42 7.24
C ALA A 213 -10.32 26.83 6.93
N THR A 214 -9.43 26.79 7.92
CA THR A 214 -8.10 26.19 7.79
C THR A 214 -8.16 24.69 7.56
N ALA A 215 -9.01 23.97 8.32
CA ALA A 215 -9.21 22.54 8.10
C ALA A 215 -9.77 22.27 6.69
N MET A 216 -10.71 23.08 6.20
CA MET A 216 -11.29 22.93 4.87
C MET A 216 -10.26 23.21 3.76
N VAL A 217 -9.42 24.23 3.92
CA VAL A 217 -8.35 24.54 2.97
C VAL A 217 -7.27 23.47 2.96
N LEU A 218 -6.78 23.07 4.13
CA LEU A 218 -5.77 22.00 4.24
C LEU A 218 -6.28 20.68 3.69
N PHE A 219 -7.56 20.39 3.90
CA PHE A 219 -8.19 19.20 3.32
C PHE A 219 -8.28 19.29 1.79
N ASP A 220 -8.71 20.42 1.24
CA ASP A 220 -8.83 20.60 -0.21
C ASP A 220 -7.46 20.67 -0.91
N GLU A 221 -6.47 21.37 -0.34
CA GLU A 221 -5.07 21.38 -0.83
C GLU A 221 -4.41 20.01 -0.68
N GLY A 222 -4.63 19.32 0.44
CA GLY A 222 -4.13 17.98 0.68
C GLY A 222 -4.70 16.99 -0.35
N LEU A 223 -6.01 17.03 -0.61
CA LEU A 223 -6.65 16.22 -1.65
C LEU A 223 -6.11 16.53 -3.05
N GLU A 224 -5.84 17.81 -3.34
CA GLU A 224 -5.28 18.24 -4.63
C GLU A 224 -3.85 17.74 -4.82
N TRP A 225 -2.99 17.84 -3.80
CA TRP A 225 -1.65 17.26 -3.80
C TRP A 225 -1.67 15.74 -3.97
N VAL A 226 -2.54 15.05 -3.23
CA VAL A 226 -2.71 13.59 -3.32
C VAL A 226 -3.21 13.19 -4.72
N SER A 227 -4.05 14.00 -5.36
CA SER A 227 -4.53 13.77 -6.72
C SER A 227 -3.43 13.87 -7.77
N ASP A 228 -2.61 14.92 -7.70
CA ASP A 228 -1.63 15.20 -8.77
C ASP A 228 -0.31 14.44 -8.60
N GLU A 229 0.17 14.33 -7.36
CA GLU A 229 1.50 13.77 -7.06
C GLU A 229 1.44 12.50 -6.20
N GLY A 230 0.32 12.22 -5.53
CA GLY A 230 0.19 11.09 -4.61
C GLY A 230 0.45 9.72 -5.25
N LEU A 231 0.08 9.53 -6.52
CA LEU A 231 0.33 8.28 -7.25
C LEU A 231 1.81 8.15 -7.62
N LYS A 232 2.45 9.24 -8.04
CA LYS A 232 3.90 9.24 -8.30
C LYS A 232 4.68 9.05 -7.00
N PHE A 233 4.23 9.63 -5.90
CA PHE A 233 4.78 9.40 -4.58
C PHE A 233 4.65 7.93 -4.15
N GLY A 234 3.45 7.33 -4.29
CA GLY A 234 3.23 5.90 -4.03
C GLY A 234 4.10 5.00 -4.91
N MET A 235 4.23 5.33 -6.19
CA MET A 235 5.11 4.60 -7.11
C MET A 235 6.61 4.87 -6.84
N SER A 236 6.97 6.01 -6.24
CA SER A 236 8.34 6.31 -5.81
C SER A 236 8.77 5.50 -4.59
N LEU A 237 7.80 5.07 -3.77
CA LEU A 237 8.05 4.11 -2.69
C LEU A 237 8.37 2.71 -3.22
N ILE A 238 8.03 2.40 -4.49
CA ILE A 238 8.34 1.13 -5.16
C ILE A 238 9.64 1.30 -5.97
N PRO A 239 10.77 0.72 -5.54
CA PRO A 239 12.05 0.95 -6.21
C PRO A 239 12.15 0.14 -7.51
N THR A 240 12.10 0.77 -8.69
CA THR A 240 11.76 0.04 -9.93
C THR A 240 12.88 -0.58 -10.75
N ASN A 241 14.14 -0.11 -10.78
CA ASN A 241 15.12 -0.70 -11.74
C ASN A 241 16.58 -0.85 -11.28
N GLN A 242 17.05 -0.12 -10.26
CA GLN A 242 18.44 -0.22 -9.77
C GLN A 242 18.53 -0.88 -8.38
N LEU A 243 17.40 -0.98 -7.68
CA LEU A 243 17.27 -1.52 -6.32
C LEU A 243 16.83 -2.99 -6.28
N TYR A 244 16.21 -3.54 -7.32
CA TYR A 244 15.92 -4.98 -7.35
C TYR A 244 17.20 -5.81 -7.39
N LEU A 245 18.16 -5.46 -8.24
CA LEU A 245 19.40 -6.21 -8.33
C LEU A 245 20.28 -5.96 -7.09
N LEU A 246 20.46 -4.70 -6.71
CA LEU A 246 21.33 -4.31 -5.60
C LEU A 246 20.73 -4.66 -4.23
N GLY A 247 19.41 -4.51 -4.08
CA GLY A 247 18.64 -4.87 -2.89
C GLY A 247 18.51 -6.37 -2.74
N VAL A 248 18.27 -7.15 -3.80
CA VAL A 248 18.26 -8.62 -3.71
C VAL A 248 19.66 -9.15 -3.39
N PHE A 249 20.73 -8.61 -3.95
CA PHE A 249 22.10 -9.02 -3.58
C PHE A 249 22.51 -8.56 -2.17
N PHE A 250 22.03 -7.40 -1.71
CA PHE A 250 22.26 -6.91 -0.35
C PHE A 250 21.44 -7.68 0.71
N LEU A 251 20.16 -7.96 0.44
CA LEU A 251 19.26 -8.80 1.24
C LEU A 251 19.77 -10.26 1.27
N TYR A 252 20.16 -10.84 0.13
CA TYR A 252 20.69 -12.21 0.05
C TYR A 252 21.98 -12.40 0.84
N SER A 253 22.81 -11.35 0.95
CA SER A 253 24.07 -11.41 1.71
C SER A 253 23.90 -11.18 3.21
N PHE A 254 22.82 -10.54 3.69
CA PHE A 254 22.68 -10.12 5.09
C PHE A 254 21.61 -10.87 5.90
N ILE A 255 20.84 -11.76 5.30
CA ILE A 255 19.58 -12.20 5.92
C ILE A 255 19.64 -13.67 6.33
N SER A 256 19.60 -13.89 7.65
CA SER A 256 18.96 -15.07 8.20
C SER A 256 17.53 -15.12 7.65
N THR A 257 17.13 -16.23 7.05
CA THR A 257 15.78 -16.46 6.50
C THR A 257 14.67 -15.85 7.36
N LYS A 258 14.78 -15.94 8.70
CA LYS A 258 13.85 -15.33 9.68
C LYS A 258 13.65 -13.81 9.53
N LEU A 259 14.72 -13.05 9.29
CA LEU A 259 14.61 -11.58 9.14
C LEU A 259 13.93 -11.19 7.81
N LEU A 260 14.08 -12.01 6.75
CA LEU A 260 13.39 -11.79 5.47
C LEU A 260 11.87 -11.87 5.65
N PHE A 261 11.43 -12.96 6.27
CA PHE A 261 10.02 -13.23 6.52
C PHE A 261 9.40 -12.24 7.51
N LEU A 262 10.21 -11.61 8.39
CA LEU A 262 9.73 -10.54 9.26
C LEU A 262 9.57 -9.19 8.54
N VAL A 263 10.60 -8.77 7.79
CA VAL A 263 10.69 -7.39 7.29
C VAL A 263 9.96 -7.20 5.95
N VAL A 264 10.05 -8.16 5.03
CA VAL A 264 9.51 -7.99 3.67
C VAL A 264 7.98 -7.88 3.68
N PRO A 265 7.22 -8.77 4.34
CA PRO A 265 5.77 -8.63 4.42
C PRO A 265 5.36 -7.31 5.08
N LEU A 266 6.08 -6.87 6.11
CA LEU A 266 5.79 -5.61 6.79
C LEU A 266 5.95 -4.39 5.87
N ILE A 267 7.03 -4.32 5.10
CA ILE A 267 7.25 -3.22 4.13
C ILE A 267 6.17 -3.25 3.05
N VAL A 268 5.87 -4.42 2.48
CA VAL A 268 4.84 -4.58 1.45
C VAL A 268 3.47 -4.17 1.99
N PHE A 269 3.15 -4.52 3.24
CA PHE A 269 1.92 -4.14 3.92
C PHE A 269 1.78 -2.62 4.04
N TYR A 270 2.82 -1.92 4.52
CA TYR A 270 2.78 -0.47 4.66
C TYR A 270 2.72 0.27 3.31
N ILE A 271 3.36 -0.25 2.28
CA ILE A 271 3.25 0.30 0.91
C ILE A 271 1.83 0.08 0.38
N ALA A 272 1.27 -1.13 0.53
CA ALA A 272 -0.06 -1.46 0.03
C ALA A 272 -1.15 -0.61 0.71
N ILE A 273 -1.10 -0.47 2.04
CA ILE A 273 -2.07 0.36 2.76
C ILE A 273 -1.94 1.85 2.39
N ALA A 274 -0.71 2.37 2.20
CA ALA A 274 -0.51 3.74 1.76
C ALA A 274 -1.10 3.98 0.36
N ILE A 275 -0.88 3.06 -0.59
CA ILE A 275 -1.47 3.12 -1.93
C ILE A 275 -3.00 3.06 -1.86
N MET A 276 -3.57 2.19 -1.01
CA MET A 276 -5.02 2.10 -0.83
C MET A 276 -5.62 3.38 -0.23
N VAL A 277 -4.98 4.00 0.75
CA VAL A 277 -5.42 5.29 1.32
C VAL A 277 -5.28 6.43 0.32
N ILE A 278 -4.16 6.51 -0.41
CA ILE A 278 -3.94 7.53 -1.44
C ILE A 278 -5.00 7.40 -2.54
N SER A 279 -5.22 6.19 -3.05
CA SER A 279 -6.22 5.95 -4.10
C SER A 279 -7.65 6.25 -3.64
N THR A 280 -8.02 5.99 -2.39
CA THR A 280 -9.36 6.36 -1.88
C THR A 280 -9.55 7.87 -1.74
N LEU A 281 -8.53 8.59 -1.28
CA LEU A 281 -8.52 10.05 -1.28
C LEU A 281 -8.66 10.62 -2.70
N GLN A 282 -7.99 10.03 -3.68
CA GLN A 282 -8.14 10.40 -5.10
C GLN A 282 -9.56 10.15 -5.62
N MET A 283 -10.22 9.07 -5.18
CA MET A 283 -11.62 8.81 -5.53
C MET A 283 -12.54 9.88 -4.93
N PHE A 284 -12.32 10.31 -3.68
CA PHE A 284 -13.10 11.40 -3.08
C PHE A 284 -12.93 12.71 -3.85
N TYR A 285 -11.70 13.04 -4.22
CA TYR A 285 -11.42 14.23 -5.03
C TYR A 285 -12.14 14.16 -6.38
N LYS A 286 -12.02 13.03 -7.10
CA LYS A 286 -12.67 12.83 -8.40
C LYS A 286 -14.19 12.81 -8.31
N SER A 287 -14.77 12.21 -7.27
CA SER A 287 -16.21 12.24 -7.00
C SER A 287 -16.71 13.67 -6.73
N LYS A 288 -15.99 14.45 -5.90
CA LYS A 288 -16.31 15.87 -5.66
C LYS A 288 -16.29 16.67 -6.97
N LYS A 289 -15.29 16.46 -7.82
CA LYS A 289 -15.18 17.14 -9.12
C LYS A 289 -16.22 16.66 -10.14
N LEU A 290 -16.65 15.39 -10.08
CA LEU A 290 -17.77 14.88 -10.87
C LEU A 290 -19.07 15.63 -10.51
N ARG A 291 -19.32 15.88 -9.22
CA ARG A 291 -20.46 16.69 -8.77
C ARG A 291 -20.39 18.12 -9.31
N ASP A 292 -19.21 18.75 -9.25
CA ASP A 292 -18.99 20.09 -9.83
C ASP A 292 -19.24 20.13 -11.35
N ALA A 293 -18.77 19.11 -12.08
CA ALA A 293 -18.97 18.97 -13.53
C ALA A 293 -20.46 18.73 -13.87
N THR A 294 -21.15 17.92 -13.07
CA THR A 294 -22.59 17.65 -13.21
C THR A 294 -23.42 18.90 -12.95
N ALA A 295 -23.09 19.66 -11.89
CA ALA A 295 -23.74 20.93 -11.60
C ALA A 295 -23.56 21.93 -12.76
N MET A 296 -22.35 22.02 -13.32
CA MET A 296 -22.09 22.86 -14.47
C MET A 296 -22.83 22.41 -15.73
N ALA A 297 -22.94 21.10 -15.98
CA ALA A 297 -23.74 20.57 -17.09
C ALA A 297 -25.24 20.87 -16.91
N ASN A 298 -25.76 20.82 -15.67
CA ASN A 298 -27.14 21.22 -15.36
C ASN A 298 -27.39 22.69 -15.68
N VAL A 299 -26.45 23.58 -15.37
CA VAL A 299 -26.55 25.01 -15.71
C VAL A 299 -26.59 25.19 -17.22
N LEU A 300 -25.69 24.53 -17.95
CA LEU A 300 -25.62 24.63 -19.42
C LEU A 300 -26.86 24.05 -20.12
N LYS A 301 -27.54 23.07 -19.52
CA LYS A 301 -28.79 22.52 -20.05
C LYS A 301 -29.88 23.58 -20.22
N ASN A 302 -29.85 24.66 -19.44
CA ASN A 302 -30.81 25.77 -19.59
C ASN A 302 -30.56 26.63 -20.84
N TYR A 303 -29.38 26.54 -21.45
CA TYR A 303 -28.96 27.36 -22.58
C TYR A 303 -28.89 26.60 -23.91
N ASP A 304 -28.96 25.26 -23.89
CA ASP A 304 -29.02 24.41 -25.08
C ASP A 304 -29.70 23.06 -24.74
N VAL A 305 -30.70 22.67 -25.52
CA VAL A 305 -31.48 21.43 -25.35
C VAL A 305 -30.62 20.18 -25.59
N GLY A 306 -29.48 20.32 -26.29
CA GLY A 306 -28.61 19.22 -26.66
C GLY A 306 -27.73 18.67 -25.52
N VAL A 307 -27.56 19.37 -24.41
CA VAL A 307 -26.64 18.96 -23.32
C VAL A 307 -27.28 17.91 -22.42
N ASN A 308 -26.79 16.67 -22.51
CA ASN A 308 -27.18 15.58 -21.63
C ASN A 308 -26.23 15.44 -20.44
N VAL A 309 -26.81 15.51 -19.25
CA VAL A 309 -26.10 15.39 -17.96
C VAL A 309 -25.61 13.96 -17.71
N ASP A 310 -26.34 12.96 -18.20
CA ASP A 310 -25.95 11.55 -18.03
C ASP A 310 -24.73 11.18 -18.87
N ASP A 311 -24.55 11.82 -20.03
CA ASP A 311 -23.36 11.68 -20.88
C ASP A 311 -22.13 12.30 -20.19
N THR A 312 -22.33 13.46 -19.54
CA THR A 312 -21.30 14.10 -18.70
C THR A 312 -20.83 13.14 -17.61
N LYS A 313 -21.76 12.55 -16.85
CA LYS A 313 -21.43 11.60 -15.78
C LYS A 313 -20.68 10.39 -16.32
N SER A 314 -21.14 9.83 -17.44
CA SER A 314 -20.49 8.68 -18.09
C SER A 314 -19.04 8.99 -18.44
N GLN A 315 -18.83 10.05 -19.21
CA GLN A 315 -17.52 10.37 -19.78
C GLN A 315 -16.51 10.79 -18.70
N TYR A 316 -16.96 11.55 -17.71
CA TYR A 316 -16.13 11.92 -16.57
C TYR A 316 -15.72 10.68 -15.78
N THR A 317 -16.66 9.75 -15.51
CA THR A 317 -16.37 8.54 -14.73
C THR A 317 -15.30 7.69 -15.41
N TRP A 318 -15.40 7.49 -16.73
CA TRP A 318 -14.39 6.78 -17.52
C TRP A 318 -13.00 7.40 -17.45
N ASN A 319 -12.92 8.72 -17.57
CA ASN A 319 -11.64 9.46 -17.45
C ASN A 319 -11.06 9.40 -16.02
N SER A 320 -11.87 9.02 -15.04
CA SER A 320 -11.52 9.07 -13.62
C SER A 320 -11.29 7.69 -12.99
N LEU A 321 -11.30 6.59 -13.77
CA LEU A 321 -11.28 5.20 -13.26
C LEU A 321 -9.93 4.74 -12.66
N THR A 322 -8.82 5.37 -13.01
CA THR A 322 -7.45 4.97 -12.58
C THR A 322 -7.28 4.60 -11.09
N PRO A 323 -7.70 5.43 -10.11
CA PRO A 323 -7.53 5.10 -8.69
C PRO A 323 -8.29 3.84 -8.28
N TYR A 324 -9.42 3.51 -8.91
CA TYR A 324 -10.17 2.28 -8.64
C TYR A 324 -9.35 1.06 -9.01
N LEU A 325 -8.74 1.07 -10.19
CA LEU A 325 -7.88 -0.03 -10.65
C LEU A 325 -6.65 -0.20 -9.74
N ILE A 326 -6.06 0.90 -9.28
CA ILE A 326 -4.91 0.86 -8.38
C ILE A 326 -5.29 0.30 -7.00
N TYR A 327 -6.44 0.70 -6.46
CA TYR A 327 -6.95 0.17 -5.20
C TYR A 327 -7.14 -1.35 -5.27
N PHE A 328 -7.85 -1.85 -6.29
CA PHE A 328 -8.06 -3.28 -6.46
C PHE A 328 -6.78 -4.04 -6.81
N GLY A 329 -5.81 -3.38 -7.45
CA GLY A 329 -4.48 -3.94 -7.67
C GLY A 329 -3.65 -4.07 -6.38
N ALA A 330 -3.80 -3.14 -5.43
CA ALA A 330 -3.09 -3.14 -4.15
C ALA A 330 -3.70 -4.09 -3.11
N LEU A 331 -5.01 -4.33 -3.17
CA LEU A 331 -5.75 -5.13 -2.18
C LEU A 331 -5.19 -6.55 -1.97
N PRO A 332 -4.87 -7.37 -3.00
CA PRO A 332 -4.27 -8.69 -2.79
C PRO A 332 -2.93 -8.63 -2.07
N PHE A 333 -2.10 -7.62 -2.39
CA PHE A 333 -0.82 -7.42 -1.70
C PHE A 333 -1.04 -7.07 -0.24
N LEU A 334 -2.03 -6.23 0.08
CA LEU A 334 -2.39 -5.93 1.47
C LEU A 334 -2.76 -7.20 2.23
N ILE A 335 -3.63 -8.05 1.66
CA ILE A 335 -4.13 -9.26 2.32
C ILE A 335 -3.00 -10.27 2.55
N VAL A 336 -2.21 -10.57 1.52
CA VAL A 336 -1.10 -11.54 1.62
C VAL A 336 0.00 -11.03 2.57
N SER A 337 0.34 -9.74 2.50
CA SER A 337 1.36 -9.17 3.37
C SER A 337 0.89 -9.07 4.83
N PHE A 338 -0.39 -8.74 5.07
CA PHE A 338 -0.99 -8.77 6.41
C PHE A 338 -0.98 -10.18 7.00
N SER A 339 -1.33 -11.19 6.20
CA SER A 339 -1.23 -12.61 6.56
C SER A 339 0.15 -12.98 7.10
N LEU A 340 1.19 -12.63 6.35
CA LEU A 340 2.57 -13.04 6.62
C LEU A 340 3.28 -12.16 7.67
N ALA A 341 2.85 -10.91 7.84
CA ALA A 341 3.50 -9.99 8.76
C ALA A 341 3.22 -10.34 10.22
N ASN A 342 4.20 -10.05 11.08
CA ASN A 342 4.01 -10.14 12.53
C ASN A 342 3.14 -8.96 13.01
N LYS A 343 2.01 -9.30 13.66
CA LYS A 343 0.95 -8.37 14.04
C LYS A 343 1.37 -7.42 15.17
N LEU A 344 2.43 -7.75 15.92
CA LEU A 344 3.00 -6.88 16.96
C LEU A 344 3.57 -5.57 16.39
N PHE A 345 4.01 -5.56 15.13
CA PHE A 345 4.60 -4.39 14.47
C PHE A 345 3.58 -3.61 13.64
N ILE A 346 2.32 -4.04 13.62
CA ILE A 346 1.23 -3.39 12.91
C ILE A 346 0.34 -2.69 13.95
N PRO A 347 0.07 -1.38 13.83
CA PRO A 347 -0.84 -0.67 14.71
C PRO A 347 -2.30 -1.02 14.37
N CYS A 348 -2.73 -2.24 14.73
CA CYS A 348 -4.02 -2.80 14.36
C CYS A 348 -5.20 -1.94 14.84
N SER A 349 -5.13 -1.36 16.05
CA SER A 349 -6.20 -0.49 16.58
C SER A 349 -6.40 0.77 15.76
N GLU A 350 -5.32 1.42 15.35
CA GLU A 350 -5.33 2.66 14.57
C GLU A 350 -5.80 2.40 13.14
N LEU A 351 -5.36 1.30 12.55
CA LEU A 351 -5.78 0.91 11.20
C LEU A 351 -7.23 0.43 11.18
N MET A 352 -7.73 -0.20 12.25
CA MET A 352 -9.13 -0.62 12.37
C MET A 352 -10.06 0.60 12.35
N ILE A 353 -9.78 1.61 13.18
CA ILE A 353 -10.56 2.86 13.21
C ILE A 353 -10.45 3.62 11.89
N LEU A 354 -9.25 3.70 11.32
CA LEU A 354 -9.04 4.33 10.01
C LEU A 354 -9.86 3.63 8.92
N SER A 355 -9.85 2.30 8.90
CA SER A 355 -10.57 1.50 7.91
C SER A 355 -12.09 1.62 8.07
N GLY A 356 -12.59 1.62 9.31
CA GLY A 356 -14.00 1.87 9.61
C GLY A 356 -14.44 3.28 9.19
N ALA A 357 -13.62 4.30 9.49
CA ALA A 357 -13.87 5.66 9.07
C ALA A 357 -13.87 5.81 7.55
N LEU A 358 -12.88 5.23 6.85
CA LEU A 358 -12.82 5.22 5.39
C LEU A 358 -13.99 4.47 4.77
N SER A 359 -14.43 3.35 5.36
CA SER A 359 -15.64 2.64 4.93
C SER A 359 -16.88 3.56 5.01
N ALA A 360 -17.10 4.23 6.15
CA ALA A 360 -18.23 5.12 6.34
C ALA A 360 -18.21 6.34 5.40
N VAL A 361 -17.03 6.95 5.22
CA VAL A 361 -16.86 8.08 4.30
C VAL A 361 -17.00 7.62 2.84
N CYS A 362 -16.50 6.44 2.46
CA CYS A 362 -16.70 5.86 1.13
C CYS A 362 -18.19 5.69 0.82
N PHE A 363 -18.96 5.17 1.77
CA PHE A 363 -20.40 5.02 1.63
C PHE A 363 -21.09 6.37 1.42
N SER A 364 -20.81 7.36 2.26
CA SER A 364 -21.48 8.68 2.18
C SER A 364 -21.02 9.53 1.00
N ALA A 365 -19.73 9.49 0.65
CA ALA A 365 -19.14 10.43 -0.30
C ALA A 365 -19.12 9.93 -1.75
N LEU A 366 -19.09 8.61 -1.99
CA LEU A 366 -19.12 8.02 -3.34
C LEU A 366 -20.49 7.46 -3.73
N SER A 367 -21.42 7.22 -2.79
CA SER A 367 -22.77 6.77 -3.14
C SER A 367 -23.64 7.97 -3.53
N ASP A 368 -23.91 8.11 -4.83
CA ASP A 368 -24.79 9.16 -5.37
C ASP A 368 -26.28 8.86 -5.11
N SER A 369 -26.64 7.59 -4.85
CA SER A 369 -28.00 7.17 -4.52
C SER A 369 -28.00 6.38 -3.21
N HIS A 370 -28.65 6.94 -2.19
CA HIS A 370 -28.95 6.23 -0.94
C HIS A 370 -30.13 5.27 -1.19
N ASP A 371 -30.03 4.43 -2.22
CA ASP A 371 -31.06 3.48 -2.58
C ASP A 371 -31.18 2.45 -1.46
N LEU A 372 -32.41 2.03 -1.16
CA LEU A 372 -32.69 1.06 -0.09
C LEU A 372 -31.82 -0.21 -0.20
N ILE A 373 -31.50 -0.64 -1.43
CA ILE A 373 -30.64 -1.78 -1.73
C ILE A 373 -29.22 -1.58 -1.17
N THR A 374 -28.66 -0.38 -1.30
CA THR A 374 -27.30 -0.05 -0.83
C THR A 374 -27.23 -0.06 0.70
N LEU A 375 -28.27 0.45 1.37
CA LEU A 375 -28.41 0.43 2.82
C LEU A 375 -28.59 -1.01 3.34
N MET A 376 -29.41 -1.82 2.66
CA MET A 376 -29.60 -3.23 2.98
C MET A 376 -28.29 -4.02 2.82
N ALA A 377 -27.50 -3.75 1.78
CA ALA A 377 -26.20 -4.38 1.60
C ALA A 377 -25.21 -4.06 2.74
N LEU A 378 -25.15 -2.80 3.19
CA LEU A 378 -24.35 -2.41 4.35
C LEU A 378 -24.83 -3.10 5.64
N GLY A 379 -26.15 -3.18 5.85
CA GLY A 379 -26.75 -3.90 6.97
C GLY A 379 -26.42 -5.38 6.96
N CYS A 380 -26.49 -6.04 5.80
CA CYS A 380 -26.07 -7.43 5.64
C CYS A 380 -24.56 -7.61 5.90
N ASN A 381 -23.72 -6.66 5.50
CA ASN A 381 -22.28 -6.71 5.77
C ASN A 381 -21.99 -6.61 7.28
N PHE A 382 -22.70 -5.73 7.99
CA PHE A 382 -22.63 -5.65 9.45
C PHE A 382 -23.06 -6.98 10.09
N LEU A 383 -24.21 -7.54 9.67
CA LEU A 383 -24.72 -8.83 10.17
C LEU A 383 -23.74 -9.99 9.91
N ALA A 384 -23.12 -10.04 8.73
CA ALA A 384 -22.12 -11.05 8.39
C ALA A 384 -20.85 -10.95 9.26
N SER A 385 -20.49 -9.74 9.71
CA SER A 385 -19.32 -9.50 10.57
C SER A 385 -19.55 -9.65 12.08
N LEU A 386 -20.80 -9.82 12.51
CA LEU A 386 -21.12 -10.00 13.94
C LEU A 386 -20.33 -11.12 14.63
N PRO A 387 -20.14 -12.32 14.04
CA PRO A 387 -19.38 -13.38 14.68
C PRO A 387 -17.97 -12.93 15.10
N THR A 388 -17.29 -12.14 14.26
CA THR A 388 -15.95 -11.63 14.53
C THR A 388 -15.92 -10.63 15.69
N PHE A 389 -16.93 -9.77 15.79
CA PHE A 389 -17.00 -8.77 16.88
C PHE A 389 -17.29 -9.39 18.24
N PHE A 390 -18.06 -10.48 18.26
CA PHE A 390 -18.56 -11.10 19.48
C PHE A 390 -17.86 -12.39 19.87
N HIS A 391 -16.85 -12.84 19.12
CA HIS A 391 -16.08 -14.06 19.42
C HIS A 391 -15.44 -14.06 20.82
N ALA A 392 -15.04 -12.88 21.32
CA ALA A 392 -14.39 -12.71 22.64
C ALA A 392 -15.33 -12.08 23.69
N PHE A 393 -16.64 -12.11 23.47
CA PHE A 393 -17.61 -11.50 24.40
C PHE A 393 -17.75 -12.35 25.68
N PRO A 394 -17.78 -11.75 26.89
CA PRO A 394 -17.89 -12.49 28.14
C PRO A 394 -19.23 -13.23 28.27
N ASP A 395 -19.21 -14.42 28.88
CA ASP A 395 -20.39 -15.24 29.08
C ASP A 395 -21.36 -14.62 30.11
N ILE A 396 -22.48 -14.09 29.61
CA ILE A 396 -23.56 -13.54 30.43
C ILE A 396 -24.80 -14.42 30.23
N PRO A 397 -25.34 -15.07 31.27
CA PRO A 397 -26.31 -16.17 31.14
C PRO A 397 -27.61 -15.84 30.38
N VAL A 398 -28.02 -14.58 30.31
CA VAL A 398 -29.22 -14.13 29.57
C VAL A 398 -28.87 -13.66 28.15
N ILE A 399 -27.67 -13.12 27.94
CA ILE A 399 -27.27 -12.48 26.67
C ILE A 399 -26.59 -13.50 25.75
N THR A 400 -25.76 -14.40 26.27
CA THR A 400 -25.02 -15.41 25.50
C THR A 400 -25.93 -16.29 24.62
N PRO A 401 -27.10 -16.78 25.07
CA PRO A 401 -27.98 -17.60 24.22
C PRO A 401 -28.58 -16.83 23.05
N ILE A 402 -28.96 -15.57 23.30
CA ILE A 402 -29.50 -14.66 22.27
C ILE A 402 -28.39 -14.28 21.28
N LEU A 403 -27.19 -14.03 21.80
CA LEU A 403 -26.03 -13.69 21.00
C LEU A 403 -25.64 -14.86 20.09
N HIS A 404 -25.53 -16.08 20.63
CA HIS A 404 -25.21 -17.28 19.86
C HIS A 404 -26.28 -17.60 18.79
N LEU A 405 -27.55 -17.26 19.01
CA LEU A 405 -28.59 -17.41 17.99
C LEU A 405 -28.35 -16.47 16.79
N VAL A 406 -27.82 -15.27 17.03
CA VAL A 406 -27.60 -14.24 16.01
C VAL A 406 -26.21 -14.35 15.37
N THR A 407 -25.19 -14.75 16.13
CA THR A 407 -23.78 -14.77 15.71
C THR A 407 -23.25 -16.17 15.42
N GLY A 408 -23.88 -17.23 15.93
CA GLY A 408 -23.47 -18.60 15.72
C GLY A 408 -23.97 -19.19 14.39
N SER A 409 -23.35 -20.30 13.97
CA SER A 409 -23.93 -21.19 12.98
C SER A 409 -25.03 -22.04 13.63
N PHE A 410 -26.14 -22.25 12.92
CA PHE A 410 -27.18 -23.21 13.33
C PHE A 410 -26.69 -24.64 13.17
N PHE A 411 -25.96 -24.90 12.08
CA PHE A 411 -25.25 -26.15 11.84
C PHE A 411 -24.05 -25.88 10.92
N SER A 412 -23.00 -26.69 11.08
CA SER A 412 -21.78 -26.62 10.29
C SER A 412 -21.50 -27.99 9.67
N ILE A 413 -21.10 -28.00 8.39
CA ILE A 413 -20.73 -29.22 7.66
C ILE A 413 -19.21 -29.19 7.46
N GLU A 414 -18.51 -30.19 8.00
CA GLU A 414 -17.08 -30.39 7.76
C GLU A 414 -16.87 -31.05 6.40
N LEU A 415 -16.17 -30.36 5.49
CA LEU A 415 -15.88 -30.84 4.13
C LEU A 415 -14.56 -31.62 4.06
N GLY A 416 -13.82 -31.71 5.17
CA GLY A 416 -12.48 -32.30 5.26
C GLY A 416 -11.35 -31.32 4.92
N TYR A 417 -10.11 -31.67 5.25
CA TYR A 417 -8.90 -30.86 5.00
C TYR A 417 -8.95 -29.43 5.58
N GLY A 418 -9.60 -29.25 6.73
CA GLY A 418 -9.70 -27.95 7.42
C GLY A 418 -10.80 -27.01 6.89
N PHE A 419 -11.68 -27.46 5.98
CA PHE A 419 -12.80 -26.65 5.51
C PHE A 419 -14.10 -26.96 6.25
N SER A 420 -14.75 -25.92 6.79
CA SER A 420 -16.08 -26.00 7.37
C SER A 420 -17.05 -25.04 6.66
N LEU A 421 -18.25 -25.53 6.39
CA LEU A 421 -19.31 -24.75 5.76
C LEU A 421 -20.38 -24.45 6.80
N ASN A 422 -20.53 -23.17 7.13
CA ASN A 422 -21.33 -22.71 8.25
C ASN A 422 -22.67 -22.18 7.75
N PHE A 423 -23.78 -22.65 8.31
CA PHE A 423 -25.12 -22.15 8.00
C PHE A 423 -25.69 -21.39 9.19
N GLY A 424 -25.79 -20.07 9.07
CA GLY A 424 -26.36 -19.18 10.10
C GLY A 424 -26.91 -17.90 9.48
N ILE A 425 -27.45 -17.01 10.32
CA ILE A 425 -27.84 -15.64 9.91
C ILE A 425 -26.66 -14.89 9.28
N PRO A 426 -25.43 -14.96 9.84
CA PRO A 426 -24.26 -14.31 9.24
C PRO A 426 -23.91 -14.86 7.84
N SER A 427 -23.95 -16.18 7.66
CA SER A 427 -23.66 -16.84 6.38
C SER A 427 -24.72 -16.53 5.32
N LEU A 428 -26.00 -16.52 5.69
CA LEU A 428 -27.08 -16.11 4.80
C LEU A 428 -26.93 -14.64 4.38
N SER A 429 -26.59 -13.77 5.34
CA SER A 429 -26.33 -12.35 5.08
C SER A 429 -25.17 -12.19 4.08
N HIS A 430 -24.11 -12.99 4.21
CA HIS A 430 -22.97 -12.99 3.28
C HIS A 430 -23.38 -13.38 1.85
N ILE A 431 -24.23 -14.39 1.67
CA ILE A 431 -24.77 -14.77 0.35
C ILE A 431 -25.63 -13.64 -0.25
N VAL A 432 -26.46 -13.02 0.59
CA VAL A 432 -27.35 -11.92 0.16
C VAL A 432 -26.58 -10.70 -0.32
N ILE A 433 -25.40 -10.40 0.27
CA ILE A 433 -24.50 -9.34 -0.22
C ILE A 433 -24.12 -9.59 -1.69
N GLY A 434 -23.76 -10.83 -2.05
CA GLY A 434 -23.44 -11.19 -3.43
C GLY A 434 -24.61 -10.97 -4.39
N ILE A 435 -25.84 -11.29 -3.96
CA ILE A 435 -27.06 -11.02 -4.74
C ILE A 435 -27.24 -9.51 -4.95
N PHE A 436 -27.07 -8.69 -3.90
CA PHE A 436 -27.15 -7.24 -4.03
C PHE A 436 -26.09 -6.67 -4.96
N PHE A 437 -24.87 -7.21 -4.96
CA PHE A 437 -23.82 -6.82 -5.90
C PHE A 437 -24.21 -7.10 -7.35
N ILE A 438 -24.83 -8.25 -7.64
CA ILE A 438 -25.34 -8.59 -8.98
C ILE A 438 -26.47 -7.65 -9.38
N VAL A 439 -27.42 -7.38 -8.48
CA VAL A 439 -28.53 -6.45 -8.76
C VAL A 439 -28.01 -5.05 -9.06
N MET A 440 -27.05 -4.54 -8.26
CA MET A 440 -26.41 -3.23 -8.51
C MET A 440 -25.64 -3.20 -9.83
N ALA A 441 -24.97 -4.29 -10.21
CA ALA A 441 -24.30 -4.40 -11.50
C ALA A 441 -25.27 -4.33 -12.69
N MET A 442 -26.42 -5.00 -12.60
CA MET A 442 -27.39 -5.12 -13.69
C MET A 442 -28.21 -3.84 -13.93
N GLN A 443 -28.18 -2.87 -13.02
CA GLN A 443 -28.89 -1.60 -13.20
C GLN A 443 -28.38 -0.84 -14.44
N LYS A 444 -29.32 -0.22 -15.18
CA LYS A 444 -29.06 0.66 -16.33
C LYS A 444 -28.11 0.04 -17.39
N SER A 445 -28.43 -1.14 -17.91
CA SER A 445 -27.67 -1.81 -19.00
C SER A 445 -26.17 -2.00 -18.66
N PHE A 446 -25.89 -2.59 -17.48
CA PHE A 446 -24.53 -2.80 -16.95
C PHE A 446 -23.69 -1.54 -16.67
N SER A 447 -24.21 -0.34 -16.94
CA SER A 447 -23.55 0.90 -16.51
C SER A 447 -23.56 1.07 -14.98
N GLY A 448 -24.43 0.34 -14.27
CA GLY A 448 -24.45 0.24 -12.82
C GLY A 448 -23.18 -0.35 -12.21
N VAL A 449 -22.38 -1.11 -12.96
CA VAL A 449 -21.11 -1.68 -12.47
C VAL A 449 -20.17 -0.57 -11.98
N TYR A 450 -19.88 0.41 -12.83
CA TYR A 450 -18.92 1.46 -12.49
C TYR A 450 -19.57 2.63 -11.73
N ARG A 451 -20.88 2.86 -11.90
CA ARG A 451 -21.60 3.96 -11.23
C ARG A 451 -22.04 3.63 -9.81
N VAL A 452 -22.41 2.37 -9.54
CA VAL A 452 -23.02 1.96 -8.28
C VAL A 452 -22.17 0.89 -7.60
N LEU A 453 -21.88 -0.24 -8.26
CA LEU A 453 -21.21 -1.38 -7.62
C LEU A 453 -19.78 -1.06 -7.15
N VAL A 454 -18.95 -0.47 -8.01
CA VAL A 454 -17.53 -0.22 -7.71
C VAL A 454 -17.30 0.63 -6.45
N PRO A 455 -17.98 1.78 -6.25
CA PRO A 455 -17.97 2.50 -4.98
C PRO A 455 -18.31 1.66 -3.74
N HIS A 456 -19.32 0.81 -3.85
CA HIS A 456 -19.79 -0.04 -2.74
C HIS A 456 -18.80 -1.17 -2.45
N LEU A 457 -18.12 -1.70 -3.47
CA LEU A 457 -17.04 -2.67 -3.28
C LEU A 457 -15.87 -2.08 -2.48
N ILE A 458 -15.52 -0.81 -2.70
CA ILE A 458 -14.47 -0.15 -1.90
C ILE A 458 -14.88 -0.04 -0.44
N CYS A 459 -16.12 0.38 -0.16
CA CYS A 459 -16.68 0.38 1.19
C CYS A 459 -16.65 -1.03 1.80
N TYR A 460 -17.07 -2.05 1.06
CA TYR A 460 -17.06 -3.44 1.48
C TYR A 460 -15.66 -3.94 1.84
N PHE A 461 -14.64 -3.64 1.02
CA PHE A 461 -13.27 -4.08 1.32
C PHE A 461 -12.62 -3.32 2.48
N TRP A 462 -12.91 -2.03 2.67
CA TRP A 462 -12.48 -1.31 3.87
C TRP A 462 -13.14 -1.88 5.13
N TRP A 463 -14.43 -2.26 5.04
CA TRP A 463 -15.12 -2.94 6.13
C TRP A 463 -14.50 -4.31 6.43
N ASN A 464 -14.24 -5.14 5.42
CA ASN A 464 -13.62 -6.45 5.62
C ASN A 464 -12.19 -6.35 6.15
N PHE A 465 -11.46 -5.31 5.78
CA PHE A 465 -10.14 -5.06 6.37
C PHE A 465 -10.25 -4.62 7.83
N MET A 466 -11.23 -3.77 8.17
CA MET A 466 -11.53 -3.43 9.57
C MET A 466 -11.87 -4.66 10.40
N THR A 467 -12.73 -5.57 9.90
CA THR A 467 -13.11 -6.79 10.63
C THR A 467 -11.94 -7.76 10.77
N SER A 468 -11.05 -7.82 9.78
CA SER A 468 -9.83 -8.65 9.85
C SER A 468 -8.80 -8.14 10.86
N LEU A 469 -8.78 -6.82 11.13
CA LEU A 469 -7.92 -6.21 12.14
C LEU A 469 -8.47 -6.40 13.56
N PHE A 470 -9.79 -6.47 13.72
CA PHE A 470 -10.48 -6.47 15.02
C PHE A 470 -9.96 -7.54 16.02
N PRO A 471 -9.76 -8.82 15.64
CA PRO A 471 -9.24 -9.85 16.55
C PRO A 471 -7.87 -9.53 17.16
N PHE A 472 -7.08 -8.66 16.52
CA PHE A 472 -5.76 -8.25 16.97
C PHE A 472 -5.77 -6.90 17.72
N THR A 473 -6.94 -6.40 18.10
CA THR A 473 -7.09 -5.14 18.84
C THR A 473 -7.44 -5.36 20.30
N SER A 474 -7.05 -4.40 21.15
CA SER A 474 -7.49 -4.33 22.53
C SER A 474 -8.42 -3.13 22.75
N TRP A 475 -9.33 -3.22 23.72
CA TRP A 475 -10.22 -2.12 24.08
C TRP A 475 -9.45 -0.84 24.46
N THR A 476 -8.30 -0.99 25.13
CA THR A 476 -7.40 0.13 25.45
C THR A 476 -6.75 0.73 24.20
N GLY A 477 -6.33 -0.11 23.26
CA GLY A 477 -5.81 0.32 21.97
C GLY A 477 -6.85 1.09 21.15
N LEU A 478 -8.10 0.61 21.13
CA LEU A 478 -9.21 1.24 20.42
C LEU A 478 -9.57 2.61 21.02
N ALA A 479 -9.61 2.72 22.36
CA ALA A 479 -9.82 3.99 23.03
C ALA A 479 -8.69 4.99 22.73
N ARG A 480 -7.44 4.54 22.82
CA ARG A 480 -6.26 5.35 22.49
C ARG A 480 -6.29 5.84 21.05
N ALA A 481 -6.60 4.96 20.10
CA ALA A 481 -6.65 5.29 18.68
C ALA A 481 -7.81 6.28 18.37
N SER A 482 -8.98 6.09 18.99
CA SER A 482 -10.14 6.99 18.84
C SER A 482 -9.80 8.41 19.31
N ILE A 483 -9.20 8.52 20.50
CA ILE A 483 -8.74 9.79 21.07
C ILE A 483 -7.63 10.39 20.19
N GLY A 484 -6.65 9.58 19.78
CA GLY A 484 -5.54 10.02 18.94
C GLY A 484 -6.00 10.66 17.63
N TYR A 485 -6.96 10.04 16.93
CA TYR A 485 -7.52 10.62 15.70
C TYR A 485 -8.36 11.88 15.93
N LEU A 486 -9.09 11.96 17.05
CA LEU A 486 -9.84 13.16 17.41
C LEU A 486 -8.91 14.37 17.61
N PHE A 487 -7.73 14.16 18.19
CA PHE A 487 -6.72 15.19 18.43
C PHE A 487 -5.70 15.35 17.28
N LEU A 488 -5.81 14.56 16.20
CA LEU A 488 -4.88 14.60 15.07
C LEU A 488 -4.65 16.01 14.49
N PRO A 489 -5.68 16.86 14.29
CA PRO A 489 -5.46 18.21 13.75
C PRO A 489 -4.64 19.12 14.68
N LEU A 490 -4.68 18.86 15.99
CA LEU A 490 -3.92 19.60 17.01
C LEU A 490 -2.48 19.08 17.13
N LEU A 491 -2.27 17.78 16.88
CA LEU A 491 -1.00 17.08 17.08
C LEU A 491 -0.07 17.08 15.86
N PHE A 492 -0.52 17.56 14.70
CA PHE A 492 0.27 17.61 13.46
C PHE A 492 1.71 18.14 13.61
N PRO A 493 1.99 19.27 14.31
CA PRO A 493 3.36 19.74 14.51
C PRO A 493 4.21 18.81 15.40
N PHE A 494 3.60 18.05 16.32
CA PHE A 494 4.30 17.10 17.19
C PHE A 494 4.62 15.78 16.48
N ILE A 495 3.78 15.35 15.51
CA ILE A 495 4.03 14.15 14.70
C ILE A 495 5.32 14.31 13.89
N LEU A 496 5.54 15.49 13.28
CA LEU A 496 6.78 15.75 12.54
C LEU A 496 8.01 15.64 13.44
N LEU A 497 7.94 16.20 14.65
CA LEU A 497 9.02 16.12 15.64
C LEU A 497 9.27 14.67 16.08
N ALA A 498 8.21 13.89 16.28
CA ALA A 498 8.29 12.48 16.66
C ALA A 498 8.86 11.59 15.54
N VAL A 499 8.52 11.85 14.28
CA VAL A 499 9.10 11.13 13.12
C VAL A 499 10.59 11.41 13.01
N ILE A 500 11.00 12.68 13.15
CA ILE A 500 12.43 13.05 13.15
C ILE A 500 13.14 12.41 14.34
N GLY A 501 12.56 12.47 15.55
CA GLY A 501 13.12 11.84 16.75
C GLY A 501 13.23 10.33 16.65
N GLY A 502 12.19 9.67 16.11
CA GLY A 502 12.17 8.23 15.87
C GLY A 502 13.16 7.79 14.79
N PHE A 503 13.33 8.60 13.73
CA PHE A 503 14.37 8.39 12.74
C PHE A 503 15.76 8.48 13.37
N LEU A 504 16.02 9.52 14.17
CA LEU A 504 17.30 9.69 14.88
C LEU A 504 17.55 8.56 15.90
N TYR A 505 16.51 8.08 16.58
CA TYR A 505 16.60 6.95 17.52
C TYR A 505 16.87 5.61 16.80
N CYS A 506 16.20 5.36 15.67
CA CYS A 506 16.46 4.21 14.82
C CYS A 506 17.88 4.26 14.26
N LEU A 507 18.32 5.44 13.81
CA LEU A 507 19.70 5.67 13.38
C LEU A 507 20.67 5.35 14.53
N TYR A 508 20.43 5.90 15.73
CA TYR A 508 21.22 5.63 16.91
C TYR A 508 21.32 4.13 17.26
N TYR A 509 20.21 3.39 17.19
CA TYR A 509 20.20 1.95 17.44
C TYR A 509 20.94 1.16 16.36
N LEU A 510 20.78 1.56 15.10
CA LEU A 510 21.43 0.94 13.95
C LEU A 510 22.96 1.14 14.01
N PHE A 511 23.43 2.31 14.45
CA PHE A 511 24.84 2.61 14.73
C PHE A 511 25.48 1.69 15.79
N ARG A 512 24.68 1.07 16.65
CA ARG A 512 25.14 0.20 17.74
C ARG A 512 25.38 -1.25 17.30
N THR A 513 24.99 -1.62 16.08
CA THR A 513 25.14 -3.00 15.57
C THR A 513 26.45 -3.17 14.79
N GLU A 514 27.10 -4.33 14.90
CA GLU A 514 28.31 -4.66 14.10
C GLU A 514 28.07 -4.62 12.57
N LEU A 515 26.80 -4.60 12.16
CA LEU A 515 26.32 -4.43 10.79
C LEU A 515 26.68 -3.05 10.23
N PHE A 516 26.63 -2.01 11.06
CA PHE A 516 26.81 -0.62 10.63
C PHE A 516 28.21 -0.32 10.11
N GLY A 517 29.25 -0.82 10.79
CA GLY A 517 30.63 -0.69 10.33
C GLY A 517 30.84 -1.34 8.97
N LYS A 518 30.20 -2.49 8.73
CA LYS A 518 30.29 -3.23 7.46
C LYS A 518 29.52 -2.52 6.34
N VAL A 519 28.36 -1.93 6.63
CA VAL A 519 27.55 -1.15 5.66
C VAL A 519 28.23 0.17 5.28
N ILE A 520 28.86 0.89 6.22
CA ILE A 520 29.63 2.09 5.88
C ILE A 520 30.80 1.77 4.96
N ILE A 521 31.54 0.70 5.26
CA ILE A 521 32.71 0.32 4.47
C ILE A 521 32.30 -0.10 3.05
N THR A 522 31.19 -0.83 2.89
CA THR A 522 30.66 -1.17 1.57
C THR A 522 30.12 0.05 0.82
N LEU A 523 29.45 0.99 1.50
CA LEU A 523 28.97 2.23 0.90
C LEU A 523 30.13 3.15 0.46
N LEU A 524 31.20 3.24 1.27
CA LEU A 524 32.43 3.96 0.94
C LEU A 524 33.16 3.32 -0.25
N MET A 525 33.22 1.99 -0.30
CA MET A 525 33.81 1.25 -1.42
C MET A 525 33.00 1.42 -2.73
N LEU A 526 31.66 1.51 -2.64
CA LEU A 526 30.78 1.76 -3.79
C LEU A 526 30.73 3.23 -4.22
N ALA A 527 30.99 4.17 -3.31
CA ALA A 527 31.07 5.60 -3.64
C ALA A 527 32.23 5.89 -4.61
N VAL A 528 33.33 5.14 -4.53
CA VAL A 528 34.51 5.32 -5.41
C VAL A 528 34.17 5.09 -6.89
N PRO A 529 33.54 3.98 -7.30
CA PRO A 529 33.03 3.80 -8.66
C PRO A 529 32.06 4.90 -9.11
N VAL A 530 31.12 5.32 -8.25
CA VAL A 530 30.12 6.34 -8.58
C VAL A 530 30.79 7.70 -8.84
N LEU A 531 31.69 8.13 -7.97
CA LEU A 531 32.47 9.37 -8.17
C LEU A 531 33.33 9.30 -9.44
N LEU A 532 33.90 8.13 -9.74
CA LEU A 532 34.64 7.91 -10.98
C LEU A 532 33.73 8.02 -12.21
N THR A 533 32.44 7.67 -12.17
CA THR A 533 31.51 7.89 -13.30
C THR A 533 31.22 9.37 -13.57
N GLN A 534 31.29 10.23 -12.54
CA GLN A 534 31.04 11.68 -12.65
C GLN A 534 32.27 12.51 -13.06
N THR A 535 33.44 11.89 -13.25
CA THR A 535 34.70 12.57 -13.65
C THR A 535 34.60 13.39 -14.96
N LYS A 536 33.69 13.03 -15.87
CA LYS A 536 33.41 13.82 -17.09
C LYS A 536 32.84 15.21 -16.80
N ALA A 537 32.07 15.34 -15.71
CA ALA A 537 31.50 16.61 -15.24
C ALA A 537 32.52 17.40 -14.39
N LEU A 538 33.39 16.72 -13.63
CA LEU A 538 34.35 17.35 -12.72
C LEU A 538 35.69 17.77 -13.37
N PHE A 539 36.22 17.00 -14.34
CA PHE A 539 37.59 17.19 -14.86
C PHE A 539 37.70 17.32 -16.40
N GLY A 540 36.55 17.34 -17.10
CA GLY A 540 36.46 17.61 -18.54
C GLY A 540 36.77 16.42 -19.47
N LYS A 541 36.28 16.50 -20.72
CA LYS A 541 36.29 15.40 -21.71
C LYS A 541 37.68 14.90 -22.13
N LYS A 542 38.73 15.75 -22.04
CA LYS A 542 40.08 15.43 -22.53
C LYS A 542 40.79 14.46 -21.59
N THR A 543 40.68 14.69 -20.28
CA THR A 543 41.28 13.90 -19.19
C THR A 543 40.56 12.56 -19.02
N ASP A 544 39.22 12.52 -19.14
CA ASP A 544 38.41 11.29 -19.05
C ASP A 544 38.76 10.27 -20.15
N LYS A 545 39.16 10.74 -21.35
CA LYS A 545 39.55 9.86 -22.47
C LYS A 545 40.92 9.21 -22.27
N GLN A 546 41.84 9.89 -21.58
CA GLN A 546 43.21 9.42 -21.33
C GLN A 546 43.26 8.31 -20.28
N TYR A 547 42.40 8.36 -19.25
CA TYR A 547 42.39 7.40 -18.14
C TYR A 547 41.24 6.39 -18.20
N LYS A 548 40.54 6.29 -19.34
CA LYS A 548 39.35 5.44 -19.49
C LYS A 548 39.58 3.98 -19.09
N SER A 549 40.67 3.36 -19.56
CA SER A 549 41.00 1.96 -19.24
C SER A 549 41.32 1.77 -17.76
N VAL A 550 42.06 2.71 -17.16
CA VAL A 550 42.43 2.67 -15.73
C VAL A 550 41.19 2.85 -14.85
N LYS A 551 40.30 3.79 -15.20
CA LYS A 551 39.01 4.01 -14.53
C LYS A 551 38.13 2.78 -14.56
N THR A 552 38.02 2.09 -15.70
CA THR A 552 37.24 0.84 -15.80
C THR A 552 37.83 -0.25 -14.91
N ILE A 553 39.16 -0.40 -14.88
CA ILE A 553 39.82 -1.38 -14.02
C ILE A 553 39.58 -1.05 -12.54
N VAL A 554 39.75 0.21 -12.12
CA VAL A 554 39.53 0.64 -10.72
C VAL A 554 38.06 0.48 -10.31
N MET A 555 37.10 0.80 -11.19
CA MET A 555 35.68 0.57 -10.95
C MET A 555 35.35 -0.91 -10.75
N VAL A 556 35.93 -1.79 -11.57
CA VAL A 556 35.73 -3.25 -11.45
C VAL A 556 36.38 -3.76 -10.17
N VAL A 557 37.60 -3.31 -9.85
CA VAL A 557 38.34 -3.74 -8.66
C VAL A 557 37.63 -3.30 -7.37
N PHE A 558 37.24 -2.03 -7.24
CA PHE A 558 36.47 -1.55 -6.08
C PHE A 558 35.04 -2.12 -6.03
N GLY A 559 34.44 -2.39 -7.20
CA GLY A 559 33.19 -3.12 -7.31
C GLY A 559 33.31 -4.53 -6.72
N VAL A 560 34.36 -5.27 -7.07
CA VAL A 560 34.65 -6.63 -6.54
C VAL A 560 35.06 -6.58 -5.06
N LEU A 561 35.88 -5.62 -4.65
CA LEU A 561 36.31 -5.42 -3.25
C LEU A 561 35.13 -5.07 -2.33
N ALA A 562 34.11 -4.36 -2.83
CA ALA A 562 32.89 -4.11 -2.06
C ALA A 562 32.12 -5.40 -1.71
N PHE A 563 32.32 -6.49 -2.45
CA PHE A 563 31.76 -7.80 -2.12
C PHE A 563 32.54 -8.56 -1.05
N ILE A 564 33.81 -8.22 -0.78
CA ILE A 564 34.63 -8.97 0.17
C ILE A 564 34.10 -8.88 1.62
N PRO A 565 33.72 -7.69 2.14
CA PRO A 565 33.05 -7.57 3.44
C PRO A 565 31.71 -8.33 3.53
N LEU A 566 31.05 -8.55 2.38
CA LEU A 566 29.78 -9.26 2.23
C LEU A 566 30.00 -10.79 2.15
N ALA A 567 31.05 -11.24 1.46
CA ALA A 567 31.37 -12.64 1.22
C ALA A 567 32.01 -13.36 2.43
N PHE A 568 32.60 -12.61 3.37
CA PHE A 568 33.12 -13.17 4.64
C PHE A 568 32.05 -13.29 5.74
N ILE A 569 30.77 -13.18 5.38
CA ILE A 569 29.69 -13.72 6.21
C ILE A 569 29.73 -15.23 6.01
N ARG A 570 30.19 -15.99 7.02
CA ARG A 570 30.03 -17.45 7.00
C ARG A 570 28.55 -17.78 6.98
N LEU A 571 28.02 -18.02 5.78
CA LEU A 571 26.73 -18.68 5.63
C LEU A 571 26.90 -20.13 6.11
N PRO A 572 26.12 -20.61 7.09
CA PRO A 572 25.98 -22.04 7.28
C PRO A 572 25.42 -22.63 5.98
N SER A 573 26.13 -23.60 5.41
CA SER A 573 25.72 -24.32 4.22
C SER A 573 24.43 -25.10 4.51
N PHE A 574 23.27 -24.55 4.15
CA PHE A 574 22.01 -25.29 4.10
C PHE A 574 21.97 -26.15 2.83
N LYS A 575 22.64 -27.30 2.90
CA LYS A 575 22.14 -28.49 2.19
C LYS A 575 21.24 -29.20 3.19
N VAL A 576 19.94 -29.29 2.88
CA VAL A 576 19.00 -30.16 3.59
C VAL A 576 19.53 -31.58 3.47
N LYS A 577 20.30 -32.03 4.46
CA LYS A 577 20.68 -33.42 4.61
C LYS A 577 19.46 -34.12 5.22
N GLY A 578 19.10 -35.28 4.68
CA GLY A 578 18.03 -36.10 5.26
C GLY A 578 18.28 -36.32 6.76
N LYS A 579 17.21 -36.24 7.56
CA LYS A 579 17.26 -36.47 9.01
C LYS A 579 17.76 -37.89 9.27
N LEU A 580 19.06 -38.06 9.52
CA LEU A 580 19.62 -39.31 10.01
C LEU A 580 19.27 -39.43 11.50
N ASN A 581 18.25 -40.24 11.82
CA ASN A 581 17.88 -40.50 13.21
C ASN A 581 18.85 -41.54 13.79
N LEU A 582 19.96 -41.08 14.38
CA LEU A 582 21.00 -41.95 14.93
C LEU A 582 20.63 -42.35 16.37
N SER A 583 20.22 -43.60 16.56
CA SER A 583 19.94 -44.15 17.90
C SER A 583 21.23 -44.34 18.72
N TRP A 584 21.11 -44.41 20.04
CA TRP A 584 22.26 -44.69 20.91
C TRP A 584 22.88 -46.05 20.60
N GLU A 585 22.06 -47.06 20.32
CA GLU A 585 22.50 -48.43 20.02
C GLU A 585 23.34 -48.46 18.74
N ASP A 586 22.89 -47.76 17.70
CA ASP A 586 23.63 -47.63 16.44
C ASP A 586 24.97 -46.93 16.65
N TYR A 587 24.97 -45.82 17.40
CA TYR A 587 26.20 -45.09 17.72
C TYR A 587 27.16 -45.94 18.56
N SER A 588 26.68 -46.62 19.59
CA SER A 588 27.48 -47.47 20.49
C SER A 588 28.17 -48.60 19.72
N SER A 589 27.43 -49.28 18.83
CA SER A 589 27.97 -50.39 18.03
C SER A 589 29.10 -49.98 17.06
N ILE A 590 29.05 -48.76 16.53
CA ILE A 590 30.01 -48.24 15.54
C ILE A 590 31.19 -47.56 16.23
N CYS A 591 30.93 -46.79 17.29
CA CYS A 591 31.88 -45.84 17.85
C CYS A 591 32.46 -46.23 19.21
N VAL A 592 31.80 -47.11 19.97
CA VAL A 592 32.23 -47.49 21.32
C VAL A 592 32.95 -48.85 21.26
N ASN A 593 34.25 -48.84 20.98
CA ASN A 593 35.07 -50.06 21.02
C ASN A 593 35.91 -50.14 22.31
N ARG A 594 35.50 -51.02 23.25
CA ARG A 594 36.14 -51.18 24.56
C ARG A 594 37.50 -51.87 24.52
N LEU A 595 37.83 -52.57 23.43
CA LEU A 595 39.05 -53.39 23.30
C LEU A 595 40.21 -52.68 22.57
N ALA A 596 39.98 -51.47 22.07
CA ALA A 596 40.97 -50.71 21.34
C ALA A 596 41.84 -49.86 22.28
N ASN A 597 43.11 -50.22 22.43
CA ASN A 597 44.11 -49.37 23.12
C ASN A 597 44.41 -48.06 22.38
N ASN A 598 44.06 -47.97 21.09
CA ASN A 598 44.20 -46.79 20.27
C ASN A 598 42.81 -46.29 19.84
N THR A 599 42.41 -45.12 20.33
CA THR A 599 41.12 -44.50 20.04
C THR A 599 41.10 -43.74 18.71
N ALA A 600 42.26 -43.49 18.08
CA ALA A 600 42.35 -42.70 16.85
C ALA A 600 41.57 -43.30 15.64
N PRO A 601 41.58 -44.63 15.39
CA PRO A 601 40.79 -45.22 14.32
C PRO A 601 39.28 -45.02 14.50
N SER A 602 38.79 -45.20 15.74
CA SER A 602 37.39 -44.95 16.10
C SER A 602 37.01 -43.48 15.99
N GLN A 603 37.89 -42.56 16.41
CA GLN A 603 37.71 -41.12 16.21
C GLN A 603 37.59 -40.74 14.73
N MET A 604 38.45 -41.29 13.87
CA MET A 604 38.38 -41.03 12.43
C MET A 604 37.07 -41.51 11.81
N GLN A 605 36.64 -42.74 12.15
CA GLN A 605 35.39 -43.30 11.64
C GLN A 605 34.16 -42.53 12.14
N CYS A 606 34.14 -42.13 13.40
CA CYS A 606 33.01 -41.45 14.02
C CYS A 606 32.96 -39.95 13.74
N SER A 607 34.04 -39.37 13.21
CA SER A 607 34.09 -37.97 12.77
C SER A 607 33.02 -37.62 11.74
N HIS A 608 32.50 -38.60 10.99
CA HIS A 608 31.40 -38.40 10.05
C HIS A 608 30.08 -37.99 10.69
N PHE A 609 29.90 -38.22 12.00
CA PHE A 609 28.70 -37.86 12.75
C PHE A 609 28.78 -36.47 13.40
N ILE A 610 29.90 -35.74 13.24
CA ILE A 610 30.04 -34.36 13.74
C ILE A 610 28.93 -33.48 13.14
N GLY A 611 28.23 -32.74 14.01
CA GLY A 611 27.14 -31.84 13.65
C GLY A 611 25.77 -32.51 13.55
N GLN A 612 25.66 -33.83 13.77
CA GLN A 612 24.38 -34.52 13.75
C GLN A 612 23.60 -34.26 15.05
N LYS A 613 22.29 -33.98 14.92
CA LYS A 613 21.34 -33.86 16.05
C LYS A 613 20.90 -35.27 16.47
N VAL A 614 20.98 -35.56 17.75
CA VAL A 614 20.58 -36.85 18.34
C VAL A 614 19.67 -36.64 19.54
N VAL A 615 18.82 -37.62 19.82
CA VAL A 615 17.92 -37.64 20.97
C VAL A 615 18.16 -38.94 21.74
N TRP A 616 18.78 -38.83 22.90
CA TRP A 616 19.21 -39.98 23.71
C TRP A 616 18.70 -39.88 25.15
N GLU A 617 18.54 -41.03 25.80
CA GLU A 617 18.09 -41.12 27.20
C GLU A 617 19.21 -41.69 28.07
N GLY A 618 19.49 -41.04 29.20
CA GLY A 618 20.56 -41.42 30.13
C GLY A 618 20.31 -40.94 31.55
N THR A 619 21.26 -41.21 32.44
CA THR A 619 21.18 -40.86 33.87
C THR A 619 22.08 -39.66 34.17
N PHE A 620 21.53 -38.60 34.74
CA PHE A 620 22.29 -37.43 35.14
C PHE A 620 23.21 -37.74 36.32
N VAL A 621 24.50 -37.41 36.19
CA VAL A 621 25.51 -37.67 37.23
C VAL A 621 25.87 -36.38 37.97
N GLY A 622 25.94 -35.25 37.25
CA GLY A 622 26.22 -33.96 37.87
C GLY A 622 26.66 -32.91 36.86
N ALA A 623 26.68 -31.64 37.29
CA ALA A 623 27.11 -30.53 36.45
C ALA A 623 28.13 -29.64 37.17
N LYS A 624 28.99 -29.00 36.38
CA LYS A 624 29.97 -28.02 36.85
C LYS A 624 29.96 -26.78 35.98
N VAL A 625 30.25 -25.62 36.58
CA VAL A 625 30.47 -24.38 35.82
C VAL A 625 31.80 -24.47 35.09
N THR A 626 31.80 -24.28 33.77
CA THR A 626 33.01 -24.26 32.93
C THR A 626 33.50 -22.86 32.64
N LYS A 627 32.57 -21.90 32.46
CA LYS A 627 32.88 -20.53 32.09
C LYS A 627 31.87 -19.57 32.71
N ILE A 628 32.38 -18.43 33.19
CA ILE A 628 31.56 -17.28 33.63
C ILE A 628 32.00 -16.10 32.77
N GLU A 629 31.09 -15.56 31.97
CA GLU A 629 31.36 -14.38 31.13
C GLU A 629 30.46 -13.22 31.54
N ASN A 630 31.06 -12.06 31.81
CA ASN A 630 30.33 -10.83 32.04
C ASN A 630 30.65 -9.85 30.90
N SER A 631 29.65 -9.52 30.09
CA SER A 631 29.82 -8.66 28.92
C SER A 631 30.14 -7.20 29.29
N VAL A 632 29.79 -6.78 30.51
CA VAL A 632 29.93 -5.39 30.99
C VAL A 632 31.22 -5.18 31.79
N ALA A 633 31.71 -6.21 32.49
CA ALA A 633 32.87 -6.10 33.37
C ALA A 633 34.18 -5.66 32.68
N PRO A 634 34.56 -6.16 31.48
CA PRO A 634 35.78 -5.74 30.77
C PRO A 634 35.73 -4.28 30.32
N LEU A 635 34.52 -3.79 29.98
CA LEU A 635 34.31 -2.40 29.59
C LEU A 635 34.54 -1.48 30.79
N LEU A 636 33.98 -1.82 31.95
CA LEU A 636 34.11 -1.04 33.16
C LEU A 636 35.51 -1.10 33.77
N SER A 637 36.21 -2.23 33.66
CA SER A 637 37.59 -2.36 34.16
C SER A 637 38.62 -1.59 33.33
N SER A 638 38.25 -1.14 32.12
CA SER A 638 39.10 -0.28 31.28
C SER A 638 39.01 1.21 31.65
N LEU A 639 38.04 1.61 32.47
CA LEU A 639 37.82 2.99 32.88
C LEU A 639 38.58 3.33 34.18
N PRO A 640 38.92 4.62 34.42
CA PRO A 640 39.45 5.07 35.70
C PRO A 640 38.49 4.74 36.86
N GLY A 641 39.02 4.31 38.02
CA GLY A 641 38.25 3.80 39.16
C GLY A 641 37.07 4.69 39.59
N PHE A 642 37.27 6.02 39.64
CA PHE A 642 36.21 6.96 40.03
C PHE A 642 34.99 6.96 39.09
N ILE A 643 35.17 6.60 37.80
CA ILE A 643 34.09 6.45 36.82
C ILE A 643 33.57 5.02 36.85
N ALA A 644 34.48 4.04 36.89
CA ALA A 644 34.16 2.62 36.87
C ALA A 644 33.26 2.24 38.05
N ASP A 645 33.52 2.75 39.25
CA ASP A 645 32.79 2.41 40.47
C ASP A 645 31.38 3.03 40.47
N GLN A 646 31.22 4.28 40.02
CA GLN A 646 29.90 4.90 39.85
C GLN A 646 29.06 4.16 38.80
N LEU A 647 29.66 3.81 37.65
CA LEU A 647 28.96 3.07 36.61
C LEU A 647 28.65 1.63 37.03
N ARG A 648 29.50 1.02 37.87
CA ARG A 648 29.27 -0.33 38.40
C ARG A 648 28.02 -0.40 39.27
N CYS A 649 27.72 0.66 40.02
CA CYS A 649 26.48 0.76 40.79
C CYS A 649 25.26 1.10 39.92
N ILE A 650 25.42 1.90 38.87
CA ILE A 650 24.30 2.25 37.97
C ILE A 650 23.85 1.04 37.14
N TYR A 651 24.80 0.24 36.64
CA TYR A 651 24.51 -0.91 35.79
C TYR A 651 24.44 -2.24 36.55
N GLY A 652 24.94 -2.27 37.77
CA GLY A 652 24.91 -3.42 38.67
C GLY A 652 23.82 -3.33 39.71
N GLU A 653 23.99 -4.10 40.77
CA GLU A 653 23.13 -4.11 41.94
C GLU A 653 23.99 -3.88 43.18
N ASP A 654 23.43 -3.17 44.15
CA ASP A 654 24.04 -2.98 45.47
C ASP A 654 24.05 -4.32 46.21
N PHE A 655 25.12 -4.59 46.97
CA PHE A 655 25.19 -5.74 47.87
C PHE A 655 24.10 -5.72 48.96
N GLY A 656 23.42 -4.59 49.20
CA GLY A 656 22.29 -4.50 50.13
C GLY A 656 22.73 -4.61 51.60
N ASP A 657 21.81 -4.89 52.52
CA ASP A 657 22.18 -5.13 53.93
C ASP A 657 22.76 -6.54 54.10
N CYS A 658 24.06 -6.63 54.44
CA CYS A 658 24.78 -7.91 54.51
C CYS A 658 24.35 -8.78 55.71
N ASP A 659 23.56 -8.23 56.65
CA ASP A 659 23.11 -8.96 57.85
C ASP A 659 21.68 -9.53 57.71
N SER A 660 21.03 -9.38 56.55
CA SER A 660 19.64 -9.84 56.34
C SER A 660 19.46 -11.36 56.51
N ASP A 661 18.33 -11.79 57.05
CA ASP A 661 18.02 -13.22 57.30
C ASP A 661 17.77 -14.04 56.02
N GLU A 662 17.72 -13.39 54.86
CA GLU A 662 17.47 -14.03 53.56
C GLU A 662 18.74 -14.61 52.90
N ILE A 663 19.94 -14.31 53.44
CA ILE A 663 21.23 -14.62 52.84
C ILE A 663 21.93 -15.75 53.62
N THR A 664 22.55 -16.72 52.93
CA THR A 664 23.29 -17.81 53.60
C THR A 664 24.51 -17.30 54.37
N GLU A 665 24.93 -17.98 55.44
CA GLU A 665 26.04 -17.53 56.30
C GLU A 665 27.35 -17.28 55.50
N ASN A 666 27.60 -18.08 54.46
CA ASN A 666 28.73 -17.90 53.55
C ASN A 666 28.59 -16.66 52.66
N GLU A 667 27.38 -16.37 52.17
CA GLU A 667 27.12 -15.18 51.36
C GLU A 667 27.16 -13.90 52.20
N LYS A 668 26.73 -13.95 53.47
CA LYS A 668 26.90 -12.85 54.44
C LYS A 668 28.38 -12.52 54.60
N HIS A 669 29.21 -13.53 54.81
CA HIS A 669 30.65 -13.34 54.96
C HIS A 669 31.30 -12.77 53.69
N VAL A 670 30.91 -13.24 52.49
CA VAL A 670 31.39 -12.69 51.22
C VAL A 670 30.93 -11.23 51.03
N CYS A 671 29.69 -10.90 51.38
CA CYS A 671 29.14 -9.55 51.32
C CYS A 671 29.93 -8.58 52.23
N GLN A 672 30.18 -8.98 53.47
CA GLN A 672 30.96 -8.21 54.44
C GLN A 672 32.40 -7.97 53.96
N LEU A 673 33.06 -8.99 53.39
CA LEU A 673 34.41 -8.87 52.82
C LEU A 673 34.45 -7.92 51.61
N MET A 674 33.45 -7.97 50.73
CA MET A 674 33.39 -7.10 49.55
C MET A 674 33.13 -5.64 49.91
N LYS A 675 32.26 -5.37 50.89
CA LYS A 675 32.06 -4.03 51.44
C LYS A 675 33.29 -3.50 52.17
N ALA A 676 33.95 -4.34 52.97
CA ALA A 676 35.21 -3.96 53.62
C ALA A 676 36.32 -3.63 52.61
N ALA A 677 36.27 -4.22 51.40
CA ALA A 677 37.15 -3.90 50.28
C ALA A 677 36.73 -2.65 49.47
N GLY A 678 35.72 -1.91 49.91
CA GLY A 678 35.22 -0.69 49.26
C GLY A 678 34.43 -0.95 47.97
N ARG A 679 33.86 -2.15 47.81
CA ARG A 679 33.01 -2.49 46.66
C ARG A 679 31.56 -2.61 47.09
N ASP A 680 30.82 -1.53 46.91
CA ASP A 680 29.41 -1.44 47.33
C ASP A 680 28.45 -2.12 46.33
N CYS A 681 28.86 -2.32 45.07
CA CYS A 681 27.99 -2.88 44.03
C CYS A 681 28.64 -3.99 43.20
N HIS A 682 27.84 -4.92 42.68
CA HIS A 682 28.26 -6.04 41.84
C HIS A 682 27.50 -6.12 40.51
N LEU A 683 28.10 -6.80 39.52
CA LEU A 683 27.52 -6.94 38.17
C LEU A 683 26.93 -8.34 37.91
N LYS A 684 26.67 -9.14 38.96
CA LYS A 684 26.28 -10.56 38.83
C LYS A 684 25.05 -10.79 37.96
N LYS A 685 24.14 -9.83 37.87
CA LYS A 685 22.96 -9.87 36.99
C LYS A 685 23.32 -10.05 35.50
N HIS A 686 24.50 -9.58 35.09
CA HIS A 686 25.00 -9.69 33.72
C HIS A 686 25.99 -10.85 33.52
N ASP A 687 26.13 -11.73 34.51
CA ASP A 687 26.94 -12.93 34.38
C ASP A 687 26.17 -13.98 33.57
N THR A 688 26.80 -14.47 32.51
CA THR A 688 26.33 -15.60 31.72
C THR A 688 27.16 -16.83 32.08
N PHE A 689 26.48 -17.92 32.44
CA PHE A 689 27.12 -19.15 32.87
C PHE A 689 27.14 -20.18 31.75
N SER A 690 28.28 -20.85 31.56
CA SER A 690 28.36 -22.09 30.78
C SER A 690 28.61 -23.24 31.74
N PHE A 691 27.88 -24.34 31.56
CA PHE A 691 27.99 -25.54 32.37
C PHE A 691 28.46 -26.71 31.53
N SER A 692 29.15 -27.65 32.16
CA SER A 692 29.40 -28.99 31.63
C SER A 692 28.60 -29.96 32.48
N ALA A 693 27.58 -30.56 31.89
CA ALA A 693 26.71 -31.56 32.52
C ALA A 693 27.12 -32.95 32.08
N ASN A 694 27.25 -33.87 33.03
CA ASN A 694 27.63 -35.25 32.77
C ASN A 694 26.41 -36.17 32.84
N VAL A 695 26.20 -36.96 31.79
CA VAL A 695 25.12 -37.95 31.71
C VAL A 695 25.74 -39.31 31.43
N GLU A 696 25.46 -40.28 32.29
CA GLU A 696 25.84 -41.68 32.09
C GLU A 696 24.84 -42.38 31.19
N MET A 697 25.34 -43.00 30.13
CA MET A 697 24.54 -43.79 29.20
C MET A 697 24.53 -45.27 29.58
N PRO A 698 23.56 -46.06 29.06
CA PRO A 698 23.70 -47.52 29.05
C PRO A 698 25.07 -47.86 28.47
N ASP A 699 25.81 -48.79 29.10
CA ASP A 699 27.21 -49.14 28.83
C ASP A 699 28.33 -48.32 29.55
N SER A 700 27.99 -47.53 30.57
CA SER A 700 28.95 -46.75 31.39
C SER A 700 29.82 -45.79 30.58
N VAL A 701 29.27 -45.26 29.48
CA VAL A 701 29.89 -44.19 28.70
C VAL A 701 29.42 -42.85 29.26
N MET A 702 30.37 -41.97 29.52
CA MET A 702 30.09 -40.64 30.05
C MET A 702 29.92 -39.63 28.92
N LEU A 703 28.74 -39.04 28.83
CA LEU A 703 28.46 -37.89 27.96
C LEU A 703 28.76 -36.60 28.72
N SER A 704 29.56 -35.73 28.12
CA SER A 704 29.79 -34.37 28.60
C SER A 704 29.04 -33.39 27.70
N LEU A 705 28.01 -32.76 28.26
CA LEU A 705 27.15 -31.81 27.59
C LEU A 705 27.62 -30.39 27.88
N ASP A 706 27.92 -29.63 26.83
CA ASP A 706 28.12 -28.19 26.91
C ASP A 706 26.76 -27.50 26.95
N VAL A 707 26.47 -26.88 28.09
CA VAL A 707 25.18 -26.30 28.42
C VAL A 707 25.30 -24.79 28.56
N GLY A 708 24.42 -24.05 27.87
CA GLY A 708 24.36 -22.59 27.95
C GLY A 708 23.54 -22.08 29.14
N ASP A 709 23.64 -20.77 29.39
CA ASP A 709 23.01 -20.08 30.53
C ASP A 709 21.48 -20.25 30.59
N ALA A 710 20.83 -20.38 29.43
CA ALA A 710 19.38 -20.58 29.33
C ALA A 710 18.87 -21.80 30.13
N PHE A 711 19.71 -22.83 30.30
CA PHE A 711 19.36 -24.05 31.05
C PHE A 711 19.79 -23.99 32.51
N LYS A 712 20.28 -22.85 33.03
CA LYS A 712 20.78 -22.70 34.40
C LYS A 712 19.77 -23.18 35.45
N ALA A 713 18.50 -22.80 35.31
CA ALA A 713 17.44 -23.21 36.23
C ALA A 713 17.18 -24.73 36.17
N VAL A 714 17.19 -25.32 34.97
CA VAL A 714 16.99 -26.76 34.77
C VAL A 714 18.16 -27.56 35.34
N ILE A 715 19.40 -27.17 35.04
CA ILE A 715 20.60 -27.83 35.57
C ILE A 715 20.70 -27.71 37.08
N ALA A 716 20.33 -26.57 37.67
CA ALA A 716 20.31 -26.39 39.12
C ALA A 716 19.21 -27.22 39.81
N ALA A 717 18.14 -27.58 39.09
CA ALA A 717 17.04 -28.37 39.61
C ALA A 717 17.24 -29.89 39.47
N LEU A 718 18.17 -30.36 38.62
CA LEU A 718 18.46 -31.78 38.41
C LEU A 718 19.29 -32.37 39.56
N GLU A 719 18.97 -33.61 39.94
CA GLU A 719 19.64 -34.37 40.99
C GLU A 719 20.38 -35.58 40.41
N GLU A 720 21.46 -36.01 41.09
CA GLU A 720 22.21 -37.20 40.70
C GLU A 720 21.29 -38.44 40.70
N GLY A 721 21.24 -39.15 39.58
CA GLY A 721 20.36 -40.30 39.37
C GLY A 721 19.07 -40.00 38.59
N ASP A 722 18.77 -38.73 38.27
CA ASP A 722 17.62 -38.38 37.43
C ASP A 722 17.76 -38.94 36.00
N LYS A 723 16.70 -39.55 35.47
CA LYS A 723 16.66 -39.98 34.06
C LYS A 723 16.29 -38.79 33.19
N VAL A 724 17.16 -38.48 32.24
CA VAL A 724 17.02 -37.33 31.36
C VAL A 724 16.99 -37.76 29.91
N LYS A 725 16.09 -37.14 29.15
CA LYS A 725 16.03 -37.20 27.69
C LYS A 725 16.72 -35.97 27.13
N VAL A 726 17.83 -36.19 26.45
CA VAL A 726 18.73 -35.14 25.98
C VAL A 726 18.65 -35.07 24.46
N THR A 727 18.35 -33.87 23.97
CA THR A 727 18.52 -33.51 22.56
C THR A 727 19.80 -32.68 22.44
N ALA A 728 20.78 -33.18 21.70
CA ALA A 728 22.08 -32.53 21.58
C ALA A 728 22.68 -32.69 20.19
N THR A 729 23.65 -31.83 19.86
CA THR A 729 24.43 -31.90 18.62
C THR A 729 25.82 -32.45 18.91
N LEU A 730 26.23 -33.48 18.17
CA LEU A 730 27.57 -34.08 18.28
C LEU A 730 28.64 -33.06 17.87
N HIS A 731 29.62 -32.80 18.74
CA HIS A 731 30.63 -31.77 18.48
C HIS A 731 32.05 -32.36 18.43
N ASP A 732 32.54 -32.93 19.54
CA ASP A 732 33.94 -33.36 19.68
C ASP A 732 34.05 -34.62 20.58
N GLY A 733 35.21 -35.29 20.60
CA GLY A 733 35.43 -36.47 21.45
C GLY A 733 34.70 -37.75 21.00
N LEU A 734 34.20 -37.80 19.76
CA LEU A 734 33.56 -38.97 19.15
C LEU A 734 34.49 -40.18 19.13
N GLY A 735 34.00 -41.35 19.52
CA GLY A 735 34.84 -42.57 19.60
C GLY A 735 35.81 -42.62 20.79
N THR A 736 35.65 -41.73 21.77
CA THR A 736 36.38 -41.79 23.06
C THR A 736 35.45 -42.20 24.21
N LYS A 737 36.00 -42.40 25.41
CA LYS A 737 35.22 -42.69 26.63
C LYS A 737 34.41 -41.48 27.15
N SER A 738 34.72 -40.27 26.69
CA SER A 738 34.06 -39.02 27.08
C SER A 738 33.63 -38.24 25.83
N LEU A 739 32.36 -38.34 25.48
CA LEU A 739 31.81 -37.69 24.30
C LEU A 739 31.39 -36.25 24.63
N HIS A 740 31.84 -35.27 23.85
CA HIS A 740 31.48 -33.86 24.03
C HIS A 740 30.38 -33.45 23.04
N MET A 741 29.26 -32.96 23.57
CA MET A 741 28.08 -32.61 22.78
C MET A 741 27.54 -31.25 23.22
N LYS A 742 26.96 -30.51 22.28
CA LYS A 742 26.30 -29.24 22.59
C LYS A 742 24.83 -29.47 22.88
N LEU A 743 24.37 -29.07 24.07
CA LEU A 743 22.98 -29.25 24.47
C LEU A 743 22.03 -28.37 23.65
N LYS A 744 20.89 -28.94 23.25
CA LYS A 744 19.77 -28.22 22.61
C LYS A 744 18.49 -28.25 23.42
N ASN A 745 18.17 -29.41 24.02
CA ASN A 745 17.06 -29.54 24.96
C ASN A 745 17.38 -30.66 25.95
N ILE A 746 16.95 -30.55 27.20
CA ILE A 746 17.03 -31.59 28.22
C ILE A 746 15.70 -31.65 28.97
N ASN A 747 15.10 -32.83 29.03
CA ASN A 747 13.87 -33.06 29.77
C ASN A 747 14.07 -34.16 30.81
N CYS A 748 13.58 -33.96 32.04
CA CYS A 748 13.59 -34.99 33.07
C CYS A 748 12.40 -35.93 32.88
N VAL A 749 12.67 -37.22 32.73
CA VAL A 749 11.65 -38.27 32.56
C VAL A 749 11.27 -38.89 33.91
N SER A 750 12.15 -38.78 34.92
CA SER A 750 11.92 -39.34 36.25
C SER A 750 10.90 -38.57 37.09
N ARG A 751 10.84 -37.24 36.95
CA ARG A 751 10.01 -36.34 37.77
C ARG A 751 9.78 -34.99 37.07
N GLU A 752 8.68 -34.32 37.41
CA GLU A 752 8.44 -32.93 36.99
C GLU A 752 9.39 -31.98 37.74
N LEU A 753 10.06 -31.11 36.97
CA LEU A 753 10.93 -30.08 37.53
C LEU A 753 10.12 -28.80 37.80
N PRO A 754 10.36 -28.08 38.91
CA PRO A 754 9.70 -26.82 39.22
C PRO A 754 10.31 -25.65 38.42
N VAL A 755 10.40 -25.80 37.09
CA VAL A 755 11.02 -24.83 36.19
C VAL A 755 10.03 -24.56 35.05
N MET A 756 9.90 -23.28 34.67
CA MET A 756 9.09 -22.87 33.52
C MET A 756 9.61 -23.58 32.27
N GLU A 757 8.71 -24.23 31.52
CA GLU A 757 9.03 -24.99 30.32
C GLU A 757 9.80 -24.10 29.33
N LEU A 758 11.06 -24.45 29.05
CA LEU A 758 11.89 -23.74 28.09
C LEU A 758 11.35 -24.04 26.69
N ILE A 759 10.96 -22.98 25.98
CA ILE A 759 10.49 -23.07 24.58
C ILE A 759 11.60 -23.70 23.74
N ASP A 760 11.28 -24.80 23.06
CA ASP A 760 12.18 -25.45 22.11
C ASP A 760 12.73 -24.42 21.10
N GLU A 761 14.03 -24.52 20.77
CA GLU A 761 14.51 -23.89 19.53
C GLU A 761 13.84 -24.60 18.35
N GLU A 762 12.64 -24.14 17.95
CA GLU A 762 11.86 -24.64 16.80
C GLU A 762 12.71 -24.62 15.52
N ASP A 763 12.63 -25.72 14.75
CA ASP A 763 13.31 -25.86 13.45
C ASP A 763 12.77 -24.79 12.47
N ASP A 764 13.67 -24.14 11.73
CA ASP A 764 13.34 -23.06 10.79
C ASP A 764 12.30 -23.46 9.73
N ASP A 765 12.21 -24.75 9.39
CA ASP A 765 11.28 -25.29 8.39
C ASP A 765 9.83 -25.38 8.92
N GLU A 766 9.65 -25.69 10.20
CA GLU A 766 8.33 -25.82 10.84
C GLU A 766 7.67 -24.45 11.03
N ILE A 767 8.50 -23.42 11.27
CA ILE A 767 8.08 -22.02 11.31
C ILE A 767 7.56 -21.56 9.95
N ILE A 768 8.19 -21.98 8.84
CA ILE A 768 7.78 -21.57 7.49
C ILE A 768 6.45 -22.23 7.10
N GLU A 769 6.28 -23.52 7.39
CA GLU A 769 5.04 -24.25 7.08
C GLU A 769 3.85 -23.67 7.88
N LYS A 770 4.05 -23.41 9.17
CA LYS A 770 3.03 -22.77 10.03
C LYS A 770 2.67 -21.37 9.53
N ALA A 771 3.66 -20.53 9.23
CA ALA A 771 3.42 -19.17 8.73
C ALA A 771 2.69 -19.17 7.37
N MET A 772 2.97 -20.14 6.51
CA MET A 772 2.30 -20.27 5.21
C MET A 772 0.86 -20.76 5.37
N ASN A 773 0.60 -21.72 6.26
CA ASN A 773 -0.76 -22.18 6.57
C ASN A 773 -1.59 -21.07 7.20
N GLU A 774 -1.07 -20.36 8.20
CA GLU A 774 -1.72 -19.17 8.78
C GLU A 774 -2.01 -18.10 7.72
N ALA A 775 -1.10 -17.91 6.76
CA ALA A 775 -1.30 -16.95 5.69
C ALA A 775 -2.42 -17.34 4.72
N VAL A 776 -2.56 -18.63 4.40
CA VAL A 776 -3.66 -19.14 3.57
C VAL A 776 -4.99 -19.04 4.34
N THR A 777 -5.01 -19.40 5.62
CA THR A 777 -6.15 -19.23 6.53
C THR A 777 -6.70 -17.81 6.50
N VAL A 778 -5.85 -16.81 6.79
CA VAL A 778 -6.28 -15.41 6.84
C VAL A 778 -6.71 -14.89 5.47
N ALA A 779 -5.98 -15.24 4.40
CA ALA A 779 -6.32 -14.78 3.05
C ALA A 779 -7.63 -15.39 2.53
N PHE A 780 -7.89 -16.67 2.81
CA PHE A 780 -9.13 -17.34 2.43
C PHE A 780 -10.32 -16.80 3.23
N ASN A 781 -10.18 -16.74 4.56
CA ASN A 781 -11.24 -16.28 5.45
C ASN A 781 -11.60 -14.80 5.21
N PHE A 782 -10.66 -13.96 4.73
CA PHE A 782 -10.95 -12.57 4.33
C PHE A 782 -12.10 -12.44 3.31
N PHE A 783 -12.22 -13.42 2.39
CA PHE A 783 -13.24 -13.38 1.33
C PHE A 783 -14.47 -14.23 1.65
N TRP A 784 -14.29 -15.36 2.33
CA TRP A 784 -15.33 -16.40 2.42
C TRP A 784 -15.97 -16.54 3.81
N TYR A 785 -15.33 -16.03 4.86
CA TYR A 785 -15.91 -16.03 6.20
C TYR A 785 -17.09 -15.04 6.27
N PRO A 786 -18.22 -15.37 6.91
CA PRO A 786 -18.49 -16.54 7.76
C PRO A 786 -19.08 -17.75 7.03
N LEU A 787 -19.31 -17.70 5.71
CA LEU A 787 -19.96 -18.78 4.97
C LEU A 787 -19.08 -20.04 4.89
N VAL A 788 -17.82 -19.88 4.51
CA VAL A 788 -16.82 -20.94 4.49
C VAL A 788 -15.64 -20.49 5.33
N GLU A 789 -15.25 -21.35 6.25
CA GLU A 789 -14.10 -21.14 7.12
C GLU A 789 -13.04 -22.20 6.80
N TYR A 790 -11.82 -21.74 6.61
CA TYR A 790 -10.65 -22.60 6.51
C TYR A 790 -9.84 -22.49 7.80
N ALA A 791 -9.72 -23.61 8.52
CA ALA A 791 -8.96 -23.78 9.75
C ALA A 791 -8.23 -25.14 9.68
N PRO A 792 -7.00 -25.18 9.13
CA PRO A 792 -6.23 -26.40 8.91
C PRO A 792 -5.70 -27.08 10.18
#